data_AF-A0A1B0CJJ7-F1
#
_entry.id   AF-A0A1B0CJJ7-F1
#
_cell.length_a   1.000
_cell.length_b   1.000
_cell.length_c   1.000
_cell.angle_alpha   90.00
_cell.angle_beta   90.00
_cell.angle_gamma   90.00
#
_symmetry.space_group_name_H-M   'P 1'
#
loop_
_entity.id
_entity.type
_entity.pdbx_description
1 polymer ?
#
loop_
_entity_poly.entity_id
_entity_poly.type
_entity_poly.pdbx_seq_one_letter_code
_entity_poly.pdbx_strand_id
1 'polypeptide(L)'
;MPVDREKLSCLKERYDKAIQLMEEDSKSDPESDPFRSHYAARDILLEIRGYLEKLLARDDNDDETVLIYKSLLGFIYKNLGQLYIFVEEITTGRKYLQDSIVLLEDYHANPEAIIPLVGSLNQLGILQANQGETADAKETLQRAEKIYVDFNESPSGEPLTTINDLFATKEEIQAGAGRLMLEKTHTITLYYLAQVMCTLGEADTSRNYCHSTLKRQLHFKDYDAIDWALNAATLSQCFLTPEGLTHARHHLAAATYIMDRFEGQMFKPEMSEDEKAAQLETFQHRYADVDRCWVKYALFILSHSKDRLMEEEKDDSGVAEITKKVPPLSISTAAEDMIFPLDLSIYETKITDQPVLMFEDAKEVYLFAMRHINHAKEYYKADSLASEYAKIVMDMSSMLKYLAFFEENEDDRCKLHKKQADHLEDLVNLLNPTYYLVICREVCCLKERYDKAIQLMEEDSKSDPESDPFRSHYAARDILLEIRGYLEKLLARDDNDDETVLIYKSLLGFIYKNLGQLYIFVEEITTGRKYLQDSIVLLEDYHANPEAIIPLVGSLNQLGILQANQGETADAKETLQRAEKIYVDFNESPSGEPLTTINDLFATKEEIQAGAGRLMLEKTHTITLYYLAQVMCTLGEADTSRNYCHSTLKRQLHFKDYDAIDWALNAATLSQCFLTPEGLTHARHHLAAATYIMDRFEGQMFKPEMSEDEKAAQLETFQHRYADVDRCWVKYALFILSHSKDRLMEEEKDDSGVAEITTKDAKEVYMFAMRHINHAKKYYKADSLASEYAKIVMDMSSMLKYLAFFEENEDDRCKLHKKQADHLEDLVNLLNPTYYLVICREVWYELGITYMTMLDIKLDKLKATDRPSPHALNKVNTLCDKGIRNFSKFYESFPKIDETADEEMQLILYAYFHLGRLYYKKITPDRRMQYTNLDNSLKYYNLFISGCDKRDALTKGMKGEIGCCREMVRLLPMKLAQINAQINSS
;
A
#
# COMPACT_ATOMS: atom_id res chain seq x y z
N MET A 1 10.63 36.61 -55.32
CA MET A 1 10.10 35.56 -56.24
C MET A 1 8.83 35.03 -55.63
N PRO A 2 7.80 34.59 -56.39
CA PRO A 2 6.66 33.95 -55.73
C PRO A 2 7.19 32.76 -54.93
N VAL A 3 6.86 32.73 -53.64
CA VAL A 3 7.15 31.63 -52.72
C VAL A 3 6.93 30.30 -53.48
N ASP A 4 7.91 29.40 -53.45
CA ASP A 4 7.86 28.13 -54.19
C ASP A 4 6.82 27.18 -53.56
N ARG A 5 5.55 27.37 -53.95
CA ARG A 5 4.38 26.72 -53.34
C ARG A 5 4.40 25.19 -53.45
N GLU A 6 5.04 24.63 -54.47
CA GLU A 6 5.23 23.17 -54.60
C GLU A 6 6.11 22.61 -53.47
N LYS A 7 7.16 23.33 -53.05
CA LYS A 7 8.03 22.91 -51.94
C LYS A 7 7.37 23.01 -50.58
N LEU A 8 6.39 23.90 -50.43
CA LEU A 8 5.65 24.09 -49.18
C LEU A 8 4.47 23.12 -49.02
N SER A 9 3.89 22.62 -50.12
CA SER A 9 2.82 21.61 -50.10
C SER A 9 3.24 20.32 -49.39
N CYS A 10 4.52 19.92 -49.50
CA CYS A 10 5.04 18.75 -48.79
C CYS A 10 5.16 18.97 -47.27
N LEU A 11 5.41 20.21 -46.82
CA LEU A 11 5.44 20.53 -45.39
C LEU A 11 4.05 20.54 -44.77
N LYS A 12 3.05 20.97 -45.53
CA LYS A 12 1.64 20.97 -45.12
C LYS A 12 1.16 19.58 -44.68
N GLU A 13 1.30 18.57 -45.54
CA GLU A 13 0.88 17.20 -45.23
C GLU A 13 1.59 16.63 -44.00
N ARG A 14 2.88 16.95 -43.84
CA ARG A 14 3.67 16.51 -42.69
C ARG A 14 3.22 17.20 -41.40
N TYR A 15 2.91 18.48 -41.47
CA TYR A 15 2.40 19.22 -40.32
C TYR A 15 1.02 18.70 -39.90
N ASP A 16 0.10 18.51 -40.84
CA ASP A 16 -1.23 17.97 -40.55
C ASP A 16 -1.13 16.60 -39.85
N LYS A 17 -0.22 15.74 -40.32
CA LYS A 17 0.09 14.47 -39.66
C LYS A 17 0.63 14.65 -38.23
N ALA A 18 1.49 15.64 -38.00
CA ALA A 18 2.00 15.92 -36.66
C ALA A 18 0.89 16.37 -35.71
N ILE A 19 -0.05 17.21 -36.18
CA ILE A 19 -1.21 17.63 -35.39
C ILE A 19 -2.15 16.46 -35.10
N GLN A 20 -2.44 15.62 -36.10
CA GLN A 20 -3.25 14.42 -35.91
C GLN A 20 -2.68 13.49 -34.84
N LEU A 21 -1.35 13.27 -34.87
CA LEU A 21 -0.65 12.49 -33.85
C LEU A 21 -0.77 13.09 -32.45
N MET A 22 -0.76 14.43 -32.34
CA MET A 22 -0.86 15.12 -31.06
C MET A 22 -2.28 15.11 -30.47
N GLU A 23 -3.32 15.31 -31.30
CA GLU A 23 -4.69 15.58 -30.81
C GLU A 23 -5.64 14.37 -30.89
N GLU A 24 -5.41 13.43 -31.82
CA GLU A 24 -6.28 12.28 -32.06
C GLU A 24 -5.61 10.97 -31.64
N ASP A 25 -4.48 10.62 -32.27
CA ASP A 25 -3.85 9.30 -32.09
C ASP A 25 -3.33 9.11 -30.65
N SER A 26 -2.91 10.19 -30.01
CA SER A 26 -2.44 10.19 -28.62
C SER A 26 -3.47 9.69 -27.61
N LYS A 27 -4.78 9.82 -27.90
CA LYS A 27 -5.86 9.29 -27.04
C LYS A 27 -5.91 7.77 -27.01
N SER A 28 -5.22 7.11 -27.94
CA SER A 28 -5.12 5.66 -28.07
C SER A 28 -3.72 5.13 -27.76
N ASP A 29 -2.82 5.96 -27.21
CA ASP A 29 -1.48 5.52 -26.82
C ASP A 29 -1.61 4.46 -25.69
N PRO A 30 -0.88 3.33 -25.79
CA PRO A 30 -0.96 2.27 -24.80
C PRO A 30 -0.34 2.73 -23.47
N GLU A 31 -0.87 2.26 -22.34
CA GLU A 31 -0.33 2.60 -21.01
C GLU A 31 1.16 2.26 -20.85
N SER A 32 1.67 1.27 -21.60
CA SER A 32 3.09 0.91 -21.63
C SER A 32 3.99 1.92 -22.36
N ASP A 33 3.42 2.86 -23.13
CA ASP A 33 4.13 3.88 -23.91
C ASP A 33 3.26 5.15 -24.09
N PRO A 34 3.00 5.91 -23.00
CA PRO A 34 1.93 6.92 -22.92
C PRO A 34 2.16 8.20 -23.74
N PHE A 35 3.31 8.34 -24.41
CA PHE A 35 3.64 9.51 -25.24
C PHE A 35 4.10 9.14 -26.65
N ARG A 36 3.86 7.90 -27.07
CA ARG A 36 4.32 7.37 -28.36
C ARG A 36 3.98 8.29 -29.52
N SER A 37 2.73 8.73 -29.61
CA SER A 37 2.26 9.58 -30.70
C SER A 37 2.82 11.00 -30.59
N HIS A 38 3.01 11.52 -29.37
CA HIS A 38 3.67 12.80 -29.12
C HIS A 38 5.15 12.80 -29.54
N TYR A 39 5.90 11.75 -29.27
CA TYR A 39 7.29 11.64 -29.75
C TYR A 39 7.36 11.55 -31.27
N ALA A 40 6.45 10.81 -31.90
CA ALA A 40 6.37 10.76 -33.36
C ALA A 40 6.04 12.14 -33.97
N ALA A 41 5.13 12.90 -33.36
CA ALA A 41 4.81 14.26 -33.78
C ALA A 41 6.01 15.21 -33.61
N ARG A 42 6.72 15.12 -32.48
CA ARG A 42 7.93 15.90 -32.19
C ARG A 42 8.97 15.75 -33.29
N ASP A 43 9.26 14.52 -33.68
CA ASP A 43 10.30 14.23 -34.67
C ASP A 43 9.93 14.85 -36.03
N ILE A 44 8.65 14.79 -36.42
CA ILE A 44 8.14 15.45 -37.63
C ILE A 44 8.29 16.98 -37.53
N LEU A 45 7.91 17.59 -36.40
CA LEU A 45 8.02 19.04 -36.20
C LEU A 45 9.48 19.53 -36.20
N LEU A 46 10.41 18.76 -35.62
CA LEU A 46 11.85 19.06 -35.63
C LEU A 46 12.43 19.01 -37.05
N GLU A 47 11.97 18.07 -37.88
CA GLU A 47 12.35 18.00 -39.29
C GLU A 47 11.83 19.20 -40.09
N ILE A 48 10.56 19.57 -39.90
CA ILE A 48 9.96 20.75 -40.55
C ILE A 48 10.74 22.01 -40.15
N ARG A 49 11.03 22.18 -38.85
CA ARG A 49 11.87 23.28 -38.34
C ARG A 49 13.20 23.35 -39.07
N GLY A 50 13.97 22.25 -39.08
CA GLY A 50 15.31 22.23 -39.66
C GLY A 50 15.31 22.50 -41.17
N TYR A 51 14.21 22.19 -41.86
CA TYR A 51 14.02 22.55 -43.26
C TYR A 51 13.72 24.05 -43.44
N LEU A 52 12.81 24.61 -42.64
CA LEU A 52 12.45 26.04 -42.68
C LEU A 52 13.64 26.94 -42.31
N GLU A 53 14.45 26.57 -41.30
CA GLU A 53 15.67 27.30 -40.92
C GLU A 53 16.68 27.36 -42.09
N LYS A 54 16.82 26.27 -42.86
CA LYS A 54 17.68 26.24 -44.05
C LYS A 54 17.14 27.10 -45.20
N LEU A 55 15.82 27.22 -45.33
CA LEU A 55 15.20 28.09 -46.32
C LEU A 55 15.37 29.56 -45.94
N LEU A 56 15.20 29.88 -44.65
CA LEU A 56 15.36 31.23 -44.10
C LEU A 56 16.81 31.73 -44.23
N ALA A 57 17.81 30.86 -44.08
CA ALA A 57 19.23 31.20 -44.16
C ALA A 57 19.75 31.50 -45.59
N ARG A 58 18.89 31.54 -46.60
CA ARG A 58 19.29 31.89 -47.97
C ARG A 58 19.19 33.39 -48.20
N ASP A 59 20.25 33.97 -48.78
CA ASP A 59 20.38 35.42 -49.00
C ASP A 59 19.51 35.96 -50.16
N ASP A 60 18.79 35.09 -50.89
CA ASP A 60 17.96 35.43 -52.06
C ASP A 60 16.46 35.60 -51.75
N ASN A 61 16.05 35.47 -50.48
CA ASN A 61 14.67 35.67 -50.06
C ASN A 61 14.31 37.17 -50.01
N ASP A 62 13.12 37.52 -50.51
CA ASP A 62 12.54 38.85 -50.29
C ASP A 62 11.88 38.96 -48.90
N ASP A 63 11.63 40.20 -48.45
CA ASP A 63 11.11 40.49 -47.10
C ASP A 63 9.77 39.77 -46.81
N GLU A 64 8.92 39.60 -47.82
CA GLU A 64 7.63 38.90 -47.72
C GLU A 64 7.84 37.39 -47.51
N THR A 65 8.77 36.78 -48.25
CA THR A 65 9.15 35.37 -48.08
C THR A 65 9.80 35.11 -46.72
N VAL A 66 10.66 36.04 -46.25
CA VAL A 66 11.29 35.97 -44.93
C VAL A 66 10.24 35.99 -43.82
N LEU A 67 9.25 36.89 -43.90
CA LEU A 67 8.14 36.96 -42.94
C LEU A 67 7.37 35.64 -42.89
N ILE A 68 6.98 35.09 -44.05
CA ILE A 68 6.25 33.81 -44.12
C ILE A 68 7.06 32.70 -43.44
N TYR A 69 8.35 32.56 -43.73
CA TYR A 69 9.19 31.53 -43.11
C TYR A 69 9.34 31.72 -41.60
N LYS A 70 9.47 32.96 -41.12
CA LYS A 70 9.49 33.26 -39.68
C LYS A 70 8.15 32.91 -39.01
N SER A 71 7.02 33.27 -39.63
CA SER A 71 5.69 32.91 -39.15
C SER A 71 5.45 31.40 -39.08
N LEU A 72 5.86 30.65 -40.12
CA LEU A 72 5.82 29.19 -40.12
C LEU A 72 6.67 28.62 -38.97
N LEU A 73 7.90 29.11 -38.79
CA LEU A 73 8.76 28.71 -37.68
C LEU A 73 8.15 29.03 -36.31
N GLY A 74 7.47 30.18 -36.17
CA GLY A 74 6.76 30.53 -34.94
C GLY A 74 5.65 29.54 -34.58
N PHE A 75 4.86 29.08 -35.54
CA PHE A 75 3.89 27.99 -35.30
C PHE A 75 4.57 26.69 -34.87
N ILE A 76 5.68 26.33 -35.53
CA ILE A 76 6.43 25.10 -35.19
C ILE A 76 7.05 25.20 -33.80
N TYR A 77 7.67 26.33 -33.45
CA TYR A 77 8.23 26.56 -32.12
C TYR A 77 7.16 26.59 -31.03
N LYS A 78 5.99 27.21 -31.29
CA LYS A 78 4.85 27.16 -30.37
C LYS A 78 4.41 25.72 -30.08
N ASN A 79 4.22 24.92 -31.13
CA ASN A 79 3.76 23.53 -30.99
C ASN A 79 4.84 22.63 -30.35
N LEU A 80 6.11 22.79 -30.71
CA LEU A 80 7.22 22.11 -30.04
C LEU A 80 7.29 22.50 -28.56
N GLY A 81 7.12 23.78 -28.25
CA GLY A 81 7.06 24.29 -26.88
C GLY A 81 5.97 23.59 -26.05
N GLN A 82 4.75 23.56 -26.58
CA GLN A 82 3.62 22.85 -25.96
C GLN A 82 3.90 21.35 -25.78
N LEU A 83 4.42 20.69 -26.81
CA LEU A 83 4.69 19.27 -26.80
C LEU A 83 5.77 18.90 -25.77
N TYR A 84 6.90 19.61 -25.76
CA TYR A 84 7.96 19.38 -24.78
C TYR A 84 7.49 19.62 -23.34
N ILE A 85 6.64 20.62 -23.10
CA ILE A 85 6.02 20.82 -21.78
C ILE A 85 5.11 19.64 -21.42
N PHE A 86 4.33 19.14 -22.38
CA PHE A 86 3.42 18.00 -22.18
C PHE A 86 4.15 16.69 -21.84
N VAL A 87 5.29 16.42 -22.50
CA VAL A 87 6.16 15.26 -22.18
C VAL A 87 7.16 15.54 -21.06
N GLU A 88 6.86 16.53 -20.20
CA GLU A 88 7.60 16.89 -18.98
C GLU A 88 9.04 17.41 -19.19
N GLU A 89 9.44 17.75 -20.42
CA GLU A 89 10.71 18.40 -20.76
C GLU A 89 10.59 19.94 -20.72
N ILE A 90 10.22 20.48 -19.56
CA ILE A 90 9.83 21.88 -19.38
C ILE A 90 10.90 22.88 -19.86
N THR A 91 12.17 22.66 -19.54
CA THR A 91 13.27 23.58 -19.91
C THR A 91 13.39 23.75 -21.42
N THR A 92 13.28 22.63 -22.16
CA THR A 92 13.34 22.63 -23.62
C THR A 92 12.10 23.30 -24.20
N GLY A 93 10.91 22.99 -23.66
CA GLY A 93 9.66 23.60 -24.11
C GLY A 93 9.62 25.12 -23.89
N ARG A 94 10.04 25.59 -22.70
CA ARG A 94 10.18 27.02 -22.36
C ARG A 94 11.07 27.73 -23.35
N LYS A 95 12.23 27.14 -23.69
CA LYS A 95 13.16 27.72 -24.66
C LYS A 95 12.51 27.89 -26.04
N TYR A 96 11.80 26.88 -26.54
CA TYR A 96 11.11 27.00 -27.83
C TYR A 96 10.04 28.11 -27.84
N LEU A 97 9.28 28.27 -26.75
CA LEU A 97 8.32 29.36 -26.63
C LEU A 97 9.01 30.73 -26.63
N GLN A 98 10.13 30.88 -25.91
CA GLN A 98 10.93 32.11 -25.90
C GLN A 98 11.53 32.41 -27.29
N ASP A 99 12.08 31.40 -27.96
CA ASP A 99 12.65 31.53 -29.30
C ASP A 99 11.55 31.96 -30.32
N SER A 100 10.34 31.42 -30.21
CA SER A 100 9.17 31.83 -31.00
C SER A 100 8.81 33.30 -30.82
N ILE A 101 8.76 33.75 -29.56
CA ILE A 101 8.42 35.13 -29.21
C ILE A 101 9.46 36.09 -29.79
N VAL A 102 10.76 35.81 -29.57
CA VAL A 102 11.86 36.63 -30.10
C VAL A 102 11.84 36.68 -31.63
N LEU A 103 11.51 35.57 -32.29
CA LEU A 103 11.46 35.49 -33.75
C LEU A 103 10.38 36.40 -34.37
N LEU A 104 9.24 36.54 -33.68
CA LEU A 104 8.02 37.18 -34.20
C LEU A 104 7.73 38.56 -33.63
N GLU A 105 8.43 38.99 -32.57
CA GLU A 105 8.14 40.22 -31.84
C GLU A 105 8.11 41.48 -32.72
N ASP A 106 9.05 41.61 -33.66
CA ASP A 106 9.11 42.75 -34.58
C ASP A 106 7.97 42.74 -35.64
N TYR A 107 7.22 41.64 -35.74
CA TYR A 107 6.15 41.42 -36.72
C TYR A 107 4.75 41.35 -36.07
N HIS A 108 4.58 41.83 -34.85
CA HIS A 108 3.30 41.78 -34.12
C HIS A 108 2.12 42.46 -34.85
N ALA A 109 2.38 43.38 -35.77
CA ALA A 109 1.35 44.03 -36.60
C ALA A 109 0.98 43.23 -37.87
N ASN A 110 1.68 42.13 -38.16
CA ASN A 110 1.52 41.37 -39.39
C ASN A 110 0.50 40.22 -39.20
N PRO A 111 -0.47 40.05 -40.12
CA PRO A 111 -1.49 39.00 -40.04
C PRO A 111 -0.92 37.58 -40.01
N GLU A 112 0.26 37.37 -40.60
CA GLU A 112 0.98 36.10 -40.64
C GLU A 112 1.58 35.72 -39.28
N ALA A 113 1.88 36.68 -38.41
CA ALA A 113 2.66 36.48 -37.19
C ALA A 113 1.84 36.60 -35.89
N ILE A 114 0.69 37.27 -35.93
CA ILE A 114 -0.10 37.60 -34.73
C ILE A 114 -0.55 36.37 -33.93
N ILE A 115 -1.12 35.35 -34.58
CA ILE A 115 -1.63 34.14 -33.91
C ILE A 115 -0.50 33.32 -33.25
N PRO A 116 0.59 32.95 -33.95
CA PRO A 116 1.67 32.19 -33.31
C PRO A 116 2.39 33.00 -32.22
N LEU A 117 2.47 34.33 -32.34
CA LEU A 117 3.06 35.19 -31.30
C LEU A 117 2.21 35.22 -30.03
N VAL A 118 0.93 35.58 -30.14
CA VAL A 118 0.00 35.59 -28.99
C VAL A 118 -0.13 34.19 -28.39
N GLY A 119 -0.19 33.16 -29.23
CA GLY A 119 -0.21 31.76 -28.80
C GLY A 119 1.04 31.37 -28.01
N SER A 120 2.23 31.81 -28.42
CA SER A 120 3.49 31.50 -27.71
C SER A 120 3.56 32.23 -26.36
N LEU A 121 3.13 33.49 -26.31
CA LEU A 121 3.02 34.26 -25.06
C LEU A 121 2.03 33.62 -24.09
N ASN A 122 0.87 33.16 -24.57
CA ASN A 122 -0.11 32.44 -23.73
C ASN A 122 0.51 31.19 -23.12
N GLN A 123 1.16 30.34 -23.92
CA GLN A 123 1.76 29.10 -23.43
C GLN A 123 2.89 29.37 -22.44
N LEU A 124 3.68 30.42 -22.66
CA LEU A 124 4.72 30.83 -21.72
C LEU A 124 4.11 31.34 -20.40
N GLY A 125 3.06 32.17 -20.48
CA GLY A 125 2.35 32.68 -19.32
C GLY A 125 1.69 31.58 -18.49
N ILE A 126 1.09 30.58 -19.14
CA ILE A 126 0.54 29.38 -18.48
C ILE A 126 1.64 28.61 -17.77
N LEU A 127 2.78 28.38 -18.43
CA LEU A 127 3.92 27.69 -17.83
C LEU A 127 4.44 28.42 -16.59
N GLN A 128 4.62 29.74 -16.69
CA GLN A 128 5.08 30.58 -15.58
C GLN A 128 4.09 30.52 -14.40
N ALA A 129 2.78 30.64 -14.67
CA ALA A 129 1.75 30.53 -13.65
C ALA A 129 1.80 29.18 -12.92
N ASN A 130 1.93 28.07 -13.68
CA ASN A 130 2.04 26.73 -13.12
C ASN A 130 3.32 26.49 -12.30
N GLN A 131 4.40 27.23 -12.56
CA GLN A 131 5.64 27.18 -11.78
C GLN A 131 5.66 28.16 -10.59
N GLY A 132 4.56 28.88 -10.35
CA GLY A 132 4.47 29.89 -9.28
C GLY A 132 5.19 31.21 -9.61
N GLU A 133 5.63 31.40 -10.85
CA GLU A 133 6.24 32.64 -11.37
C GLU A 133 5.15 33.69 -11.71
N THR A 134 4.24 33.96 -10.76
CA THR A 134 2.98 34.68 -11.01
C THR A 134 3.18 36.11 -11.53
N ALA A 135 4.24 36.81 -11.10
CA ALA A 135 4.54 38.15 -11.58
C ALA A 135 4.98 38.15 -13.06
N ASP A 136 5.82 37.19 -13.45
CA ASP A 136 6.30 37.05 -14.83
C ASP A 136 5.17 36.58 -15.76
N ALA A 137 4.29 35.70 -15.25
CA ALA A 137 3.08 35.28 -15.94
C ALA A 137 2.15 36.48 -16.22
N LYS A 138 1.97 37.37 -15.25
CA LYS A 138 1.18 38.62 -15.42
C LYS A 138 1.76 39.47 -16.54
N GLU A 139 3.06 39.77 -16.49
CA GLU A 139 3.71 40.60 -17.51
C GLU A 139 3.59 39.98 -18.90
N THR A 140 3.84 38.67 -19.02
CA THR A 140 3.80 37.94 -20.28
C THR A 140 2.41 37.93 -20.90
N LEU A 141 1.36 37.69 -20.09
CA LEU A 141 -0.02 37.67 -20.58
C LEU A 141 -0.58 39.07 -20.86
N GLN A 142 -0.19 40.09 -20.07
CA GLN A 142 -0.55 41.48 -20.37
C GLN A 142 0.10 41.95 -21.67
N ARG A 143 1.32 41.47 -21.96
CA ARG A 143 1.97 41.70 -23.24
C ARG A 143 1.21 41.04 -24.40
N ALA A 144 0.69 39.82 -24.23
CA ALA A 144 -0.18 39.17 -25.21
C ALA A 144 -1.48 39.96 -25.45
N GLU A 145 -2.13 40.43 -24.38
CA GLU A 145 -3.32 41.28 -24.46
C GLU A 145 -3.03 42.57 -25.25
N LYS A 146 -1.94 43.27 -24.90
CA LYS A 146 -1.55 44.51 -25.57
C LYS A 146 -1.32 44.29 -27.07
N ILE A 147 -0.56 43.25 -27.44
CA ILE A 147 -0.30 42.92 -28.84
C ILE A 147 -1.61 42.66 -29.62
N TYR A 148 -2.56 41.95 -29.01
CA TYR A 148 -3.86 41.72 -29.62
C TYR A 148 -4.66 43.03 -29.81
N VAL A 149 -4.67 43.92 -28.81
CA VAL A 149 -5.36 45.22 -28.91
C VAL A 149 -4.72 46.09 -29.99
N ASP A 150 -3.40 46.24 -29.97
CA ASP A 150 -2.64 47.05 -30.94
C ASP A 150 -2.88 46.58 -32.39
N PHE A 151 -2.94 45.26 -32.59
CA PHE A 151 -3.24 44.66 -33.91
C PHE A 151 -4.65 44.99 -34.41
N ASN A 152 -5.63 45.07 -33.51
CA ASN A 152 -7.04 45.33 -33.83
C ASN A 152 -7.40 46.80 -34.02
N GLU A 153 -6.67 47.70 -33.36
CA GLU A 153 -6.83 49.15 -33.52
C GLU A 153 -6.18 49.65 -34.83
N SER A 154 -5.21 48.90 -35.35
CA SER A 154 -4.55 49.19 -36.62
C SER A 154 -5.32 48.56 -37.80
N PRO A 155 -5.41 49.20 -38.98
CA PRO A 155 -5.96 48.59 -40.19
C PRO A 155 -4.98 47.53 -40.74
N SER A 156 -4.89 46.40 -40.05
CA SER A 156 -4.13 45.21 -40.41
C SER A 156 -5.00 44.28 -41.29
N GLY A 157 -4.36 43.44 -42.11
CA GLY A 157 -5.06 42.45 -42.92
C GLY A 157 -5.72 41.34 -42.07
N GLU A 158 -6.55 40.51 -42.70
CA GLU A 158 -7.14 39.33 -42.04
C GLU A 158 -6.05 38.38 -41.50
N PRO A 159 -6.04 38.06 -40.19
CA PRO A 159 -5.12 37.07 -39.61
C PRO A 159 -5.22 35.73 -40.32
N LEU A 160 -4.13 34.96 -40.27
CA LEU A 160 -4.09 33.62 -40.85
C LEU A 160 -4.27 32.56 -39.75
N THR A 161 -5.24 31.66 -39.93
CA THR A 161 -5.75 30.71 -38.92
C THR A 161 -4.70 29.68 -38.51
N THR A 162 -3.99 29.13 -39.49
CA THR A 162 -3.07 28.01 -39.30
C THR A 162 -1.86 28.16 -40.22
N ILE A 163 -0.87 27.29 -39.98
CA ILE A 163 0.27 27.13 -40.88
C ILE A 163 -0.18 26.83 -42.33
N ASN A 164 -1.37 26.23 -42.52
CA ASN A 164 -1.90 25.86 -43.82
C ASN A 164 -2.39 27.05 -44.64
N ASP A 165 -2.81 28.13 -43.99
CA ASP A 165 -3.25 29.35 -44.66
C ASP A 165 -2.05 30.13 -45.22
N LEU A 166 -0.86 29.95 -44.61
CA LEU A 166 0.41 30.45 -45.14
C LEU A 166 0.86 29.68 -46.40
N PHE A 167 0.28 28.50 -46.66
CA PHE A 167 0.53 27.67 -47.84
C PHE A 167 -0.56 27.80 -48.93
N ALA A 168 -1.69 28.42 -48.59
CA ALA A 168 -2.90 28.48 -49.41
C ALA A 168 -2.91 29.67 -50.38
N THR A 169 -3.67 29.56 -51.47
CA THR A 169 -4.03 30.71 -52.30
C THR A 169 -5.08 31.58 -51.61
N LYS A 170 -5.19 32.87 -51.97
CA LYS A 170 -6.21 33.78 -51.42
C LYS A 170 -7.66 33.29 -51.59
N GLU A 171 -7.89 32.35 -52.51
CA GLU A 171 -9.20 31.74 -52.80
C GLU A 171 -9.48 30.49 -51.93
N GLU A 172 -8.43 29.87 -51.35
CA GLU A 172 -8.50 28.68 -50.50
C GLU A 172 -8.62 29.02 -49.00
N ILE A 173 -8.28 30.26 -48.61
CA ILE A 173 -8.40 30.73 -47.21
C ILE A 173 -9.88 30.98 -46.90
N GLN A 174 -10.38 30.29 -45.88
CA GLN A 174 -11.75 30.51 -45.41
C GLN A 174 -11.86 31.91 -44.79
N ALA A 175 -12.68 32.76 -45.41
CA ALA A 175 -12.92 34.13 -44.94
C ALA A 175 -13.39 34.13 -43.47
N GLY A 176 -12.72 34.92 -42.63
CA GLY A 176 -13.01 35.09 -41.21
C GLY A 176 -12.51 33.97 -40.27
N ALA A 177 -11.93 32.88 -40.79
CA ALA A 177 -11.42 31.79 -39.96
C ALA A 177 -10.23 32.24 -39.08
N GLY A 178 -9.28 32.99 -39.65
CA GLY A 178 -8.11 33.43 -38.90
C GLY A 178 -8.44 34.48 -37.86
N ARG A 179 -9.42 35.35 -38.15
CA ARG A 179 -10.02 36.22 -37.15
C ARG A 179 -10.59 35.41 -35.99
N LEU A 180 -11.43 34.41 -36.25
CA LEU A 180 -12.00 33.56 -35.20
C LEU A 180 -10.92 32.87 -34.36
N MET A 181 -9.84 32.38 -34.97
CA MET A 181 -8.73 31.74 -34.25
C MET A 181 -7.96 32.73 -33.38
N LEU A 182 -7.73 33.96 -33.85
CA LEU A 182 -7.14 35.01 -33.04
C LEU A 182 -8.04 35.34 -31.84
N GLU A 183 -9.36 35.39 -32.05
CA GLU A 183 -10.33 35.61 -30.97
C GLU A 183 -10.29 34.47 -29.93
N LYS A 184 -10.24 33.20 -30.35
CA LYS A 184 -10.08 32.06 -29.45
C LYS A 184 -8.78 32.15 -28.66
N THR A 185 -7.68 32.46 -29.35
CA THR A 185 -6.36 32.62 -28.73
C THR A 185 -6.37 33.73 -27.68
N HIS A 186 -7.01 34.85 -27.97
CA HIS A 186 -7.14 35.95 -27.01
C HIS A 186 -8.06 35.62 -25.82
N THR A 187 -9.12 34.84 -26.03
CA THR A 187 -9.98 34.38 -24.93
C THR A 187 -9.18 33.54 -23.92
N ILE A 188 -8.22 32.73 -24.38
CA ILE A 188 -7.27 32.02 -23.51
C ILE A 188 -6.39 33.02 -22.73
N THR A 189 -5.91 34.09 -23.37
CA THR A 189 -5.14 35.15 -22.70
C THR A 189 -5.92 35.74 -21.52
N LEU A 190 -7.18 36.12 -21.74
CA LEU A 190 -8.04 36.72 -20.70
C LEU A 190 -8.36 35.73 -19.58
N TYR A 191 -8.61 34.46 -19.92
CA TYR A 191 -8.88 33.41 -18.94
C TYR A 191 -7.70 33.24 -17.96
N TYR A 192 -6.48 33.11 -18.46
CA TYR A 192 -5.30 32.97 -17.62
C TYR A 192 -4.89 34.27 -16.92
N LEU A 193 -5.14 35.44 -17.52
CA LEU A 193 -5.02 36.72 -16.82
C LEU A 193 -5.95 36.75 -15.61
N ALA A 194 -7.19 36.28 -15.74
CA ALA A 194 -8.13 36.24 -14.62
C ALA A 194 -7.61 35.39 -13.45
N GLN A 195 -7.01 34.24 -13.74
CA GLN A 195 -6.40 33.37 -12.73
C GLN A 195 -5.19 34.02 -12.07
N VAL A 196 -4.26 34.56 -12.86
CA VAL A 196 -3.05 35.21 -12.37
C VAL A 196 -3.39 36.43 -11.48
N MET A 197 -4.33 37.27 -11.90
CA MET A 197 -4.78 38.42 -11.09
C MET A 197 -5.43 37.98 -9.78
N CYS A 198 -6.18 36.87 -9.79
CA CYS A 198 -6.75 36.28 -8.57
C CYS A 198 -5.64 35.86 -7.59
N THR A 199 -4.61 35.14 -8.07
CA THR A 199 -3.44 34.73 -7.24
C THR A 199 -2.68 35.92 -6.65
N LEU A 200 -2.65 37.05 -7.35
CA LEU A 200 -2.00 38.29 -6.89
C LEU A 200 -2.88 39.13 -5.94
N GLY A 201 -4.12 38.71 -5.66
CA GLY A 201 -5.06 39.42 -4.81
C GLY A 201 -5.77 40.60 -5.49
N GLU A 202 -5.67 40.75 -6.81
CA GLU A 202 -6.34 41.80 -7.59
C GLU A 202 -7.76 41.36 -8.01
N ALA A 203 -8.65 41.25 -7.01
CA ALA A 203 -9.98 40.66 -7.19
C ALA A 203 -10.88 41.38 -8.22
N ASP A 204 -10.88 42.72 -8.24
CA ASP A 204 -11.71 43.49 -9.20
C ASP A 204 -11.25 43.28 -10.65
N THR A 205 -9.94 43.30 -10.88
CA THR A 205 -9.35 43.06 -12.20
C THR A 205 -9.61 41.63 -12.67
N SER A 206 -9.44 40.64 -11.78
CA SER A 206 -9.74 39.24 -12.07
C SER A 206 -11.22 39.05 -12.47
N ARG A 207 -12.15 39.65 -11.71
CA ARG A 207 -13.60 39.61 -12.00
C ARG A 207 -13.91 40.13 -13.41
N ASN A 208 -13.30 41.23 -13.83
CA ASN A 208 -13.52 41.82 -15.16
C ASN A 208 -13.00 40.91 -16.28
N TYR A 209 -11.84 40.27 -16.08
CA TYR A 209 -11.30 39.30 -17.03
C TYR A 209 -12.15 38.02 -17.09
N CYS A 210 -12.65 37.52 -15.96
CA CYS A 210 -13.59 36.40 -15.93
C CYS A 210 -14.87 36.73 -16.72
N HIS A 211 -15.48 37.89 -16.47
CA HIS A 211 -16.68 38.30 -17.21
C HIS A 211 -16.41 38.40 -18.71
N SER A 212 -15.31 39.06 -19.11
CA SER A 212 -14.93 39.24 -20.51
C SER A 212 -14.70 37.89 -21.20
N THR A 213 -14.08 36.94 -20.51
CA THR A 213 -13.89 35.57 -21.00
C THR A 213 -15.23 34.88 -21.24
N LEU A 214 -16.14 34.89 -20.27
CA LEU A 214 -17.48 34.29 -20.40
C LEU A 214 -18.31 34.94 -21.51
N LYS A 215 -18.26 36.27 -21.63
CA LYS A 215 -18.95 37.06 -22.67
C LYS A 215 -18.45 36.68 -24.07
N ARG A 216 -17.14 36.51 -24.22
CA ARG A 216 -16.51 36.07 -25.48
C ARG A 216 -16.87 34.63 -25.82
N GLN A 217 -16.76 33.73 -24.86
CA GLN A 217 -17.17 32.32 -25.01
C GLN A 217 -18.61 32.22 -25.51
N LEU A 218 -19.53 32.99 -24.92
CA LEU A 218 -20.93 33.04 -25.34
C LEU A 218 -21.10 33.63 -26.75
N HIS A 219 -20.40 34.73 -27.06
CA HIS A 219 -20.45 35.38 -28.38
C HIS A 219 -20.00 34.44 -29.51
N PHE A 220 -18.91 33.70 -29.29
CA PHE A 220 -18.38 32.75 -30.27
C PHE A 220 -19.01 31.35 -30.19
N LYS A 221 -19.92 31.12 -29.23
CA LYS A 221 -20.53 29.81 -28.94
C LYS A 221 -19.50 28.71 -28.73
N ASP A 222 -18.40 29.06 -28.06
CA ASP A 222 -17.25 28.20 -27.81
C ASP A 222 -17.14 27.95 -26.30
N TYR A 223 -18.01 27.10 -25.77
CA TYR A 223 -18.07 26.76 -24.35
C TYR A 223 -18.71 25.39 -24.11
N ASP A 224 -18.30 24.73 -23.04
CA ASP A 224 -19.09 23.68 -22.41
C ASP A 224 -20.19 24.32 -21.53
N ALA A 225 -21.42 23.84 -21.65
CA ALA A 225 -22.57 24.47 -21.02
C ALA A 225 -22.51 24.39 -19.48
N ILE A 226 -22.04 23.27 -18.94
CA ILE A 226 -21.96 23.03 -17.49
C ILE A 226 -20.85 23.91 -16.91
N ASP A 227 -19.65 23.87 -17.51
CA ASP A 227 -18.51 24.67 -17.03
C ASP A 227 -18.79 26.16 -17.12
N TRP A 228 -19.40 26.61 -18.21
CA TRP A 228 -19.76 28.03 -18.38
C TRP A 228 -20.76 28.48 -17.32
N ALA A 229 -21.80 27.68 -17.06
CA ALA A 229 -22.82 28.00 -16.07
C ALA A 229 -22.23 28.06 -14.65
N LEU A 230 -21.39 27.09 -14.27
CA LEU A 230 -20.72 27.08 -12.97
C LEU A 230 -19.80 28.30 -12.81
N ASN A 231 -19.01 28.62 -13.85
CA ASN A 231 -18.12 29.78 -13.82
C ASN A 231 -18.90 31.10 -13.71
N ALA A 232 -20.04 31.23 -14.41
CA ALA A 232 -20.91 32.39 -14.29
C ALA A 232 -21.54 32.51 -12.88
N ALA A 233 -22.03 31.40 -12.31
CA ALA A 233 -22.58 31.37 -10.96
C ALA A 233 -21.53 31.66 -9.88
N THR A 234 -20.30 31.19 -10.07
CA THR A 234 -19.18 31.46 -9.16
C THR A 234 -18.78 32.94 -9.23
N LEU A 235 -18.70 33.49 -10.45
CA LEU A 235 -18.40 34.90 -10.67
C LEU A 235 -19.44 35.82 -10.03
N SER A 236 -20.71 35.39 -9.98
CA SER A 236 -21.78 36.14 -9.31
C SER A 236 -21.48 36.42 -7.84
N GLN A 237 -20.73 35.53 -7.17
CA GLN A 237 -20.39 35.67 -5.76
C GLN A 237 -19.44 36.85 -5.52
N CYS A 238 -18.62 37.22 -6.53
CA CYS A 238 -17.76 38.41 -6.50
C CYS A 238 -18.54 39.73 -6.65
N PHE A 239 -19.84 39.66 -6.97
CA PHE A 239 -20.73 40.81 -7.07
C PHE A 239 -21.69 40.94 -5.87
N LEU A 240 -21.51 40.14 -4.81
CA LEU A 240 -22.31 40.25 -3.58
C LEU A 240 -21.87 41.46 -2.74
N THR A 241 -22.15 42.63 -3.27
CA THR A 241 -22.03 43.95 -2.63
C THR A 241 -23.34 44.72 -2.83
N PRO A 242 -23.64 45.75 -2.02
CA PRO A 242 -24.88 46.52 -2.15
C PRO A 242 -25.11 47.08 -3.57
N GLU A 243 -24.03 47.50 -4.24
CA GLU A 243 -24.07 48.07 -5.59
C GLU A 243 -24.04 47.02 -6.71
N GLY A 244 -23.65 45.77 -6.40
CA GLY A 244 -23.41 44.70 -7.37
C GLY A 244 -24.55 43.69 -7.54
N LEU A 245 -25.63 43.81 -6.77
CA LEU A 245 -26.73 42.83 -6.75
C LEU A 245 -27.37 42.59 -8.12
N THR A 246 -27.57 43.65 -8.91
CA THR A 246 -28.09 43.51 -10.27
C THR A 246 -27.18 42.64 -11.14
N HIS A 247 -25.86 42.83 -11.06
CA HIS A 247 -24.89 42.01 -11.80
C HIS A 247 -24.83 40.59 -11.25
N ALA A 248 -24.84 40.39 -9.94
CA ALA A 248 -24.86 39.05 -9.32
C ALA A 248 -26.10 38.26 -9.78
N ARG A 249 -27.28 38.87 -9.74
CA ARG A 249 -28.54 38.27 -10.21
C ARG A 249 -28.48 37.94 -11.69
N HIS A 250 -27.97 38.85 -12.51
CA HIS A 250 -27.84 38.64 -13.95
C HIS A 250 -26.95 37.43 -14.29
N HIS A 251 -25.81 37.28 -13.62
CA HIS A 251 -24.89 36.16 -13.83
C HIS A 251 -25.50 34.83 -13.39
N LEU A 252 -26.20 34.80 -12.25
CA LEU A 252 -26.90 33.60 -11.79
C LEU A 252 -28.07 33.23 -12.71
N ALA A 253 -28.82 34.22 -13.19
CA ALA A 253 -29.88 34.02 -14.17
C ALA A 253 -29.33 33.46 -15.49
N ALA A 254 -28.17 33.94 -15.93
CA ALA A 254 -27.49 33.42 -17.12
C ALA A 254 -27.02 31.97 -16.91
N ALA A 255 -26.43 31.67 -15.74
CA ALA A 255 -26.02 30.31 -15.40
C ALA A 255 -27.20 29.34 -15.44
N THR A 256 -28.31 29.67 -14.77
CA THR A 256 -29.52 28.84 -14.78
C THR A 256 -30.13 28.73 -16.17
N TYR A 257 -30.16 29.81 -16.96
CA TYR A 257 -30.63 29.77 -18.35
C TYR A 257 -29.86 28.76 -19.21
N ILE A 258 -28.52 28.74 -19.09
CA ILE A 258 -27.67 27.81 -19.84
C ILE A 258 -27.87 26.37 -19.36
N MET A 259 -27.99 26.14 -18.05
CA MET A 259 -28.28 24.80 -17.50
C MET A 259 -29.62 24.26 -17.98
N ASP A 260 -30.70 25.05 -17.90
CA ASP A 260 -32.05 24.65 -18.36
C ASP A 260 -32.07 24.33 -19.87
N ARG A 261 -31.37 25.14 -20.68
CA ARG A 261 -31.22 24.89 -22.12
C ARG A 261 -30.48 23.59 -22.39
N PHE A 262 -29.43 23.31 -21.62
CA PHE A 262 -28.61 22.13 -21.77
C PHE A 262 -29.33 20.86 -21.30
N GLU A 263 -30.10 20.91 -20.22
CA GLU A 263 -30.88 19.78 -19.72
C GLU A 263 -31.76 19.17 -20.82
N GLY A 264 -32.42 20.01 -21.64
CA GLY A 264 -33.24 19.56 -22.76
C GLY A 264 -32.47 18.97 -23.95
N GLN A 265 -31.14 19.06 -23.97
CA GLN A 265 -30.26 18.69 -25.09
C GLN A 265 -29.07 17.80 -24.67
N MET A 266 -28.94 17.46 -23.38
CA MET A 266 -27.73 16.84 -22.84
C MET A 266 -27.48 15.42 -23.36
N PHE A 267 -28.53 14.69 -23.73
CA PHE A 267 -28.41 13.33 -24.24
C PHE A 267 -28.43 13.28 -25.76
N LYS A 268 -27.37 12.71 -26.34
CA LYS A 268 -27.29 12.42 -27.77
C LYS A 268 -27.74 10.98 -28.05
N PRO A 269 -28.34 10.70 -29.22
CA PRO A 269 -28.83 9.35 -29.55
C PRO A 269 -27.76 8.27 -29.55
N GLU A 270 -26.50 8.63 -29.81
CA GLU A 270 -25.37 7.70 -29.90
C GLU A 270 -24.76 7.31 -28.53
N MET A 271 -25.16 7.98 -27.43
CA MET A 271 -24.57 7.74 -26.12
C MET A 271 -24.98 6.39 -25.52
N SER A 272 -24.02 5.70 -24.93
CA SER A 272 -24.25 4.50 -24.11
C SER A 272 -24.98 4.85 -22.80
N GLU A 273 -25.53 3.85 -22.11
CA GLU A 273 -26.21 4.07 -20.83
C GLU A 273 -25.23 4.56 -19.74
N ASP A 274 -23.98 4.10 -19.77
CA ASP A 274 -22.94 4.52 -18.81
C ASP A 274 -22.53 5.99 -19.06
N GLU A 275 -22.40 6.40 -20.33
CA GLU A 275 -22.12 7.80 -20.69
C GLU A 275 -23.28 8.73 -20.28
N LYS A 276 -24.54 8.28 -20.41
CA LYS A 276 -25.69 9.05 -19.94
C LYS A 276 -25.73 9.18 -18.43
N ALA A 277 -25.40 8.11 -17.70
CA ALA A 277 -25.36 8.14 -16.25
C ALA A 277 -24.28 9.11 -15.74
N ALA A 278 -23.06 9.06 -16.30
CA ALA A 278 -21.97 9.98 -15.94
C ALA A 278 -22.29 11.45 -16.28
N GLN A 279 -22.90 11.70 -17.45
CA GLN A 279 -23.34 13.04 -17.84
C GLN A 279 -24.43 13.57 -16.89
N LEU A 280 -25.38 12.72 -16.51
CA LEU A 280 -26.47 13.09 -15.59
C LEU A 280 -25.94 13.39 -14.19
N GLU A 281 -25.04 12.56 -13.66
CA GLU A 281 -24.41 12.78 -12.36
C GLU A 281 -23.66 14.11 -12.33
N THR A 282 -22.84 14.37 -13.36
CA THR A 282 -22.09 15.63 -13.50
C THR A 282 -23.05 16.83 -13.57
N PHE A 283 -24.12 16.71 -14.36
CA PHE A 283 -25.14 17.76 -14.47
C PHE A 283 -25.81 18.04 -13.13
N GLN A 284 -26.28 17.01 -12.41
CA GLN A 284 -26.95 17.14 -11.11
C GLN A 284 -26.05 17.79 -10.07
N HIS A 285 -24.80 17.34 -9.98
CA HIS A 285 -23.81 17.92 -9.09
C HIS A 285 -23.63 19.42 -9.35
N ARG A 286 -23.34 19.80 -10.60
CA ARG A 286 -23.04 21.19 -10.95
C ARG A 286 -24.26 22.09 -10.88
N TYR A 287 -25.46 21.56 -11.13
CA TYR A 287 -26.69 22.30 -10.91
C TYR A 287 -26.88 22.61 -9.41
N ALA A 288 -26.63 21.64 -8.53
CA ALA A 288 -26.68 21.86 -7.09
C ALA A 288 -25.67 22.93 -6.61
N ASP A 289 -24.49 23.01 -7.23
CA ASP A 289 -23.53 24.11 -6.98
C ASP A 289 -24.11 25.50 -7.36
N VAL A 290 -24.78 25.59 -8.52
CA VAL A 290 -25.46 26.83 -8.97
C VAL A 290 -26.58 27.22 -8.00
N ASP A 291 -27.36 26.25 -7.52
CA ASP A 291 -28.40 26.50 -6.52
C ASP A 291 -27.85 27.09 -5.23
N ARG A 292 -26.72 26.57 -4.76
CA ARG A 292 -26.07 27.11 -3.56
C ARG A 292 -25.60 28.55 -3.77
N CYS A 293 -25.20 28.92 -4.98
CA CYS A 293 -24.87 30.29 -5.32
C CYS A 293 -26.10 31.23 -5.28
N TRP A 294 -27.28 30.74 -5.70
CA TRP A 294 -28.57 31.43 -5.52
C TRP A 294 -28.95 31.59 -4.03
N VAL A 295 -28.69 30.57 -3.21
CA VAL A 295 -28.94 30.62 -1.76
C VAL A 295 -28.08 31.70 -1.09
N LYS A 296 -26.79 31.76 -1.43
CA LYS A 296 -25.89 32.82 -0.93
C LYS A 296 -26.33 34.22 -1.36
N TYR A 297 -26.82 34.38 -2.59
CA TYR A 297 -27.39 35.64 -3.06
C TYR A 297 -28.62 36.07 -2.24
N ALA A 298 -29.56 35.15 -1.98
CA ALA A 298 -30.73 35.42 -1.16
C ALA A 298 -30.38 35.72 0.31
N LEU A 299 -29.40 34.99 0.88
CA LEU A 299 -28.83 35.26 2.21
C LEU A 299 -28.24 36.66 2.31
N PHE A 300 -27.49 37.08 1.28
CA PHE A 300 -26.91 38.42 1.23
C PHE A 300 -28.02 39.48 1.22
N ILE A 301 -29.08 39.32 0.41
CA ILE A 301 -30.21 40.26 0.41
C ILE A 301 -30.81 40.39 1.81
N LEU A 302 -31.15 39.28 2.47
CA LEU A 302 -31.81 39.34 3.78
C LEU A 302 -30.90 39.92 4.87
N SER A 303 -29.62 39.53 4.89
CA SER A 303 -28.64 40.04 5.85
C SER A 303 -28.36 41.53 5.67
N HIS A 304 -28.09 41.97 4.43
CA HIS A 304 -27.85 43.37 4.12
C HIS A 304 -29.07 44.25 4.37
N SER A 305 -30.28 43.75 4.04
CA SER A 305 -31.53 44.47 4.32
C SER A 305 -31.74 44.71 5.81
N LYS A 306 -31.44 43.69 6.64
CA LYS A 306 -31.45 43.81 8.09
C LYS A 306 -30.40 44.83 8.57
N ASP A 307 -29.16 44.71 8.12
CA ASP A 307 -28.06 45.57 8.60
C ASP A 307 -28.36 47.05 8.28
N ARG A 308 -28.88 47.34 7.08
CA ARG A 308 -29.34 48.68 6.68
C ARG A 308 -30.42 49.24 7.62
N LEU A 309 -31.43 48.45 7.95
CA LEU A 309 -32.52 48.87 8.83
C LEU A 309 -32.05 49.10 10.28
N MET A 310 -31.08 48.30 10.76
CA MET A 310 -30.49 48.46 12.09
C MET A 310 -29.56 49.68 12.20
N GLU A 311 -28.98 50.13 11.10
CA GLU A 311 -28.18 51.36 11.03
C GLU A 311 -29.08 52.61 11.03
N GLU A 312 -30.22 52.58 10.33
CA GLU A 312 -31.21 53.66 10.32
C GLU A 312 -31.84 53.91 11.71
N GLU A 313 -32.02 52.87 12.54
CA GLU A 313 -32.52 53.02 13.92
C GLU A 313 -31.54 53.71 14.88
N LYS A 314 -30.23 53.71 14.58
CA LYS A 314 -29.21 54.34 15.44
C LYS A 314 -29.09 55.86 15.25
N ASP A 315 -29.49 56.36 14.09
CA ASP A 315 -29.41 57.79 13.74
C ASP A 315 -30.67 58.60 14.15
N ASP A 316 -31.70 57.97 14.71
CA ASP A 316 -32.95 58.63 15.11
C ASP A 316 -32.88 59.39 16.46
N SER A 317 -31.68 59.78 16.90
CA SER A 317 -31.51 60.82 17.94
C SER A 317 -31.46 62.24 17.34
N GLY A 318 -32.43 62.52 16.48
CA GLY A 318 -32.96 63.84 16.12
C GLY A 318 -31.98 64.98 15.79
N VAL A 319 -31.79 65.25 14.49
CA VAL A 319 -32.09 66.55 13.83
C VAL A 319 -32.26 66.26 12.33
N ALA A 320 -33.43 66.57 11.77
CA ALA A 320 -33.63 66.55 10.33
C ALA A 320 -32.91 67.73 9.66
N GLU A 321 -31.92 67.45 8.81
CA GLU A 321 -31.61 68.30 7.66
C GLU A 321 -31.91 67.54 6.36
N ILE A 322 -32.85 68.12 5.62
CA ILE A 322 -33.43 67.65 4.38
C ILE A 322 -32.36 67.64 3.27
N THR A 323 -32.51 66.68 2.34
CA THR A 323 -31.83 66.54 1.04
C THR A 323 -30.40 66.01 1.03
N LYS A 324 -30.28 64.68 1.10
CA LYS A 324 -29.82 63.92 -0.07
C LYS A 324 -30.84 62.82 -0.37
N LYS A 325 -31.78 63.08 -1.29
CA LYS A 325 -31.90 62.22 -2.48
C LYS A 325 -30.47 61.80 -2.84
N VAL A 326 -30.07 60.61 -2.42
CA VAL A 326 -29.12 59.88 -3.25
C VAL A 326 -29.81 59.89 -4.62
N PRO A 327 -29.18 60.47 -5.66
CA PRO A 327 -29.71 60.37 -7.00
C PRO A 327 -30.03 58.89 -7.28
N PRO A 328 -30.91 58.51 -8.23
CA PRO A 328 -30.66 57.20 -8.86
C PRO A 328 -29.18 57.27 -9.23
N LEU A 329 -28.32 56.46 -8.59
CA LEU A 329 -26.89 56.55 -8.83
C LEU A 329 -26.78 56.29 -10.32
N SER A 330 -26.53 57.37 -11.05
CA SER A 330 -26.31 57.32 -12.47
C SER A 330 -25.07 56.47 -12.59
N ILE A 331 -25.32 55.22 -12.98
CA ILE A 331 -24.36 54.21 -13.38
C ILE A 331 -23.27 54.96 -14.14
N SER A 332 -22.09 55.07 -13.53
CA SER A 332 -20.90 55.52 -14.23
C SER A 332 -20.84 54.73 -15.53
N THR A 333 -20.70 55.42 -16.65
CA THR A 333 -20.83 54.96 -18.04
C THR A 333 -19.83 53.86 -18.47
N ALA A 334 -19.22 53.14 -17.52
CA ALA A 334 -18.44 51.91 -17.71
C ALA A 334 -19.12 50.66 -17.10
N ALA A 335 -20.14 50.82 -16.26
CA ALA A 335 -20.84 49.71 -15.59
C ALA A 335 -21.98 49.08 -16.41
N GLU A 336 -22.21 49.57 -17.65
CA GLU A 336 -23.06 48.92 -18.65
C GLU A 336 -22.45 47.62 -19.22
N ASP A 337 -21.17 47.31 -18.95
CA ASP A 337 -20.46 46.24 -19.66
C ASP A 337 -20.52 44.83 -19.05
N MET A 338 -20.97 44.69 -17.79
CA MET A 338 -20.98 43.42 -17.03
C MET A 338 -22.28 42.61 -17.22
N ILE A 339 -22.82 42.62 -18.44
CA ILE A 339 -24.03 41.90 -18.83
C ILE A 339 -23.77 40.99 -20.04
N PHE A 340 -24.48 39.88 -20.08
CA PHE A 340 -24.52 38.96 -21.21
C PHE A 340 -25.68 39.31 -22.15
N PRO A 341 -25.50 39.16 -23.47
CA PRO A 341 -26.55 39.40 -24.46
C PRO A 341 -27.58 38.25 -24.51
N LEU A 342 -28.28 38.01 -23.39
CA LEU A 342 -29.30 36.97 -23.22
C LEU A 342 -30.63 37.57 -22.77
N ASP A 343 -31.75 36.97 -23.17
CA ASP A 343 -33.06 37.30 -22.62
C ASP A 343 -33.30 36.50 -21.33
N LEU A 344 -32.98 37.12 -20.20
CA LEU A 344 -33.02 36.51 -18.87
C LEU A 344 -34.21 36.95 -18.02
N SER A 345 -35.14 37.71 -18.60
CA SER A 345 -36.21 38.39 -17.88
C SER A 345 -37.06 37.43 -17.02
N ILE A 346 -37.35 36.22 -17.51
CA ILE A 346 -38.10 35.17 -16.80
C ILE A 346 -37.37 34.66 -15.55
N TYR A 347 -36.03 34.70 -15.54
CA TYR A 347 -35.20 34.24 -14.44
C TYR A 347 -34.96 35.38 -13.44
N GLU A 348 -34.61 36.56 -13.94
CA GLU A 348 -34.33 37.74 -13.13
C GLU A 348 -35.55 38.17 -12.31
N THR A 349 -36.78 38.09 -12.85
CA THR A 349 -37.99 38.49 -12.10
C THR A 349 -38.34 37.58 -10.93
N LYS A 350 -37.70 36.40 -10.79
CA LYS A 350 -38.02 35.44 -9.73
C LYS A 350 -37.52 35.88 -8.35
N ILE A 351 -36.58 36.82 -8.29
CA ILE A 351 -36.03 37.38 -7.05
C ILE A 351 -35.64 38.85 -7.24
N THR A 352 -35.79 39.64 -6.19
CA THR A 352 -35.39 41.06 -6.17
C THR A 352 -33.86 41.22 -6.27
N ASP A 353 -33.39 42.35 -6.80
CA ASP A 353 -32.02 42.87 -6.63
C ASP A 353 -31.94 44.08 -5.70
N GLN A 354 -33.06 44.46 -5.10
CA GLN A 354 -33.16 45.53 -4.12
C GLN A 354 -33.29 44.94 -2.71
N PRO A 355 -32.70 45.59 -1.69
CA PRO A 355 -32.87 45.14 -0.32
C PRO A 355 -34.31 45.34 0.15
N VAL A 356 -34.85 44.35 0.86
CA VAL A 356 -36.24 44.25 1.31
C VAL A 356 -36.51 45.09 2.56
N LEU A 357 -37.78 45.43 2.79
CA LEU A 357 -38.20 46.27 3.92
C LEU A 357 -39.24 45.60 4.81
N MET A 358 -40.19 44.87 4.22
CA MET A 358 -41.31 44.26 4.93
C MET A 358 -41.18 42.73 4.96
N PHE A 359 -41.90 42.09 5.89
CA PHE A 359 -41.91 40.64 6.03
C PHE A 359 -42.34 39.92 4.75
N GLU A 360 -43.35 40.41 4.04
CA GLU A 360 -43.85 39.79 2.82
C GLU A 360 -42.76 39.69 1.75
N ASP A 361 -41.97 40.75 1.56
CA ASP A 361 -40.88 40.78 0.57
C ASP A 361 -39.72 39.86 1.00
N ALA A 362 -39.36 39.87 2.29
CA ALA A 362 -38.35 38.99 2.86
C ALA A 362 -38.76 37.51 2.75
N LYS A 363 -40.06 37.22 2.90
CA LYS A 363 -40.63 35.89 2.77
C LYS A 363 -40.56 35.38 1.33
N GLU A 364 -40.78 36.21 0.32
CA GLU A 364 -40.60 35.79 -1.08
C GLU A 364 -39.13 35.44 -1.38
N VAL A 365 -38.17 36.22 -0.86
CA VAL A 365 -36.73 35.90 -0.95
C VAL A 365 -36.40 34.57 -0.24
N TYR A 366 -36.97 34.34 0.93
CA TYR A 366 -36.83 33.07 1.66
C TYR A 366 -37.40 31.89 0.87
N LEU A 367 -38.62 32.02 0.33
CA LEU A 367 -39.27 30.96 -0.44
C LEU A 367 -38.50 30.62 -1.71
N PHE A 368 -37.94 31.64 -2.37
CA PHE A 368 -37.04 31.45 -3.51
C PHE A 368 -35.83 30.61 -3.11
N ALA A 369 -35.11 31.01 -2.07
CA ALA A 369 -33.94 30.27 -1.58
C ALA A 369 -34.28 28.84 -1.17
N MET A 370 -35.42 28.63 -0.51
CA MET A 370 -35.83 27.31 -0.05
C MET A 370 -36.08 26.33 -1.21
N ARG A 371 -36.53 26.80 -2.38
CA ARG A 371 -36.66 25.95 -3.58
C ARG A 371 -35.28 25.47 -4.04
N HIS A 372 -34.30 26.37 -4.12
CA HIS A 372 -32.93 26.04 -4.47
C HIS A 372 -32.26 25.13 -3.43
N ILE A 373 -32.50 25.37 -2.13
CA ILE A 373 -32.02 24.47 -1.06
C ILE A 373 -32.60 23.06 -1.24
N ASN A 374 -33.90 22.93 -1.49
CA ASN A 374 -34.52 21.62 -1.65
C ASN A 374 -33.95 20.87 -2.86
N HIS A 375 -33.76 21.56 -3.99
CA HIS A 375 -33.15 20.96 -5.18
C HIS A 375 -31.69 20.55 -4.91
N ALA A 376 -30.88 21.40 -4.28
CA ALA A 376 -29.51 21.06 -3.91
C ALA A 376 -29.43 19.85 -2.96
N LYS A 377 -30.41 19.67 -2.06
CA LYS A 377 -30.51 18.52 -1.14
C LYS A 377 -30.90 17.20 -1.83
N GLU A 378 -31.37 17.22 -3.08
CA GLU A 378 -31.58 15.99 -3.85
C GLU A 378 -30.25 15.31 -4.20
N TYR A 379 -29.19 16.11 -4.40
CA TYR A 379 -27.83 15.65 -4.64
C TYR A 379 -26.97 15.58 -3.36
N TYR A 380 -26.84 16.70 -2.63
CA TYR A 380 -26.11 16.73 -1.36
C TYR A 380 -26.96 16.11 -0.25
N LYS A 381 -26.72 14.83 0.04
CA LYS A 381 -27.43 14.10 1.09
C LYS A 381 -26.57 13.97 2.35
N ALA A 382 -27.24 13.84 3.49
CA ALA A 382 -26.60 13.70 4.80
C ALA A 382 -25.72 12.45 4.92
N ASP A 383 -26.10 11.36 4.24
CA ASP A 383 -25.44 10.05 4.28
C ASP A 383 -24.26 9.91 3.30
N SER A 384 -24.22 10.71 2.23
CA SER A 384 -23.14 10.66 1.23
C SER A 384 -22.19 11.87 1.28
N LEU A 385 -22.70 13.07 1.59
CA LEU A 385 -21.98 14.34 1.47
C LEU A 385 -22.24 15.25 2.70
N ALA A 386 -21.97 14.73 3.90
CA ALA A 386 -22.33 15.33 5.18
C ALA A 386 -21.84 16.78 5.37
N SER A 387 -20.61 17.12 4.95
CA SER A 387 -20.05 18.46 5.12
C SER A 387 -20.78 19.53 4.28
N GLU A 388 -21.11 19.21 3.02
CA GLU A 388 -21.85 20.11 2.15
C GLU A 388 -23.32 20.20 2.57
N TYR A 389 -23.91 19.08 3.00
CA TYR A 389 -25.24 19.06 3.61
C TYR A 389 -25.30 19.96 4.85
N ALA A 390 -24.30 19.90 5.74
CA ALA A 390 -24.23 20.75 6.92
C ALA A 390 -24.18 22.24 6.56
N LYS A 391 -23.40 22.63 5.56
CA LYS A 391 -23.36 24.01 5.05
C LYS A 391 -24.74 24.47 4.55
N ILE A 392 -25.44 23.62 3.80
CA ILE A 392 -26.81 23.93 3.32
C ILE A 392 -27.79 24.12 4.49
N VAL A 393 -27.69 23.29 5.55
CA VAL A 393 -28.53 23.44 6.75
C VAL A 393 -28.17 24.70 7.54
N MET A 394 -26.89 25.06 7.63
CA MET A 394 -26.45 26.33 8.23
C MET A 394 -26.96 27.56 7.46
N ASP A 395 -26.95 27.49 6.13
CA ASP A 395 -27.51 28.53 5.26
C ASP A 395 -29.04 28.65 5.47
N MET A 396 -29.76 27.52 5.54
CA MET A 396 -31.19 27.49 5.87
C MET A 396 -31.50 28.11 7.24
N SER A 397 -30.71 27.77 8.26
CA SER A 397 -30.83 28.33 9.61
C SER A 397 -30.59 29.85 9.60
N SER A 398 -29.58 30.30 8.87
CA SER A 398 -29.27 31.73 8.72
C SER A 398 -30.41 32.47 8.02
N MET A 399 -31.00 31.89 6.97
CA MET A 399 -32.18 32.45 6.30
C MET A 399 -33.37 32.62 7.25
N LEU A 400 -33.67 31.61 8.08
CA LEU A 400 -34.74 31.70 9.09
C LEU A 400 -34.46 32.78 10.14
N LYS A 401 -33.20 32.90 10.57
CA LYS A 401 -32.75 33.95 11.49
C LYS A 401 -32.99 35.35 10.92
N TYR A 402 -32.65 35.57 9.65
CA TYR A 402 -32.86 36.87 9.00
C TYR A 402 -34.33 37.13 8.70
N LEU A 403 -35.10 36.11 8.30
CA LEU A 403 -36.54 36.25 8.08
C LEU A 403 -37.28 36.64 9.37
N ALA A 404 -36.90 36.05 10.51
CA ALA A 404 -37.48 36.36 11.82
C ALA A 404 -37.31 37.83 12.23
N PHE A 405 -36.29 38.53 11.72
CA PHE A 405 -36.10 39.96 11.98
C PHE A 405 -37.26 40.81 11.44
N PHE A 406 -37.80 40.45 10.28
CA PHE A 406 -38.88 41.21 9.63
C PHE A 406 -40.27 40.85 10.17
N GLU A 407 -40.41 39.78 10.94
CA GLU A 407 -41.69 39.35 11.50
C GLU A 407 -42.06 40.19 12.72
N GLU A 408 -43.12 41.00 12.64
CA GLU A 408 -43.59 41.87 13.72
C GLU A 408 -44.30 41.09 14.85
N ASN A 409 -44.95 39.97 14.52
CA ASN A 409 -45.66 39.16 15.51
C ASN A 409 -44.69 38.31 16.34
N GLU A 410 -44.66 38.54 17.66
CA GLU A 410 -43.73 37.85 18.57
C GLU A 410 -43.92 36.32 18.59
N ASP A 411 -45.17 35.83 18.49
CA ASP A 411 -45.45 34.39 18.48
C ASP A 411 -44.93 33.74 17.19
N ASP A 412 -45.13 34.38 16.04
CA ASP A 412 -44.65 33.87 14.75
C ASP A 412 -43.13 34.00 14.62
N ARG A 413 -42.53 35.06 15.16
CA ARG A 413 -41.08 35.21 15.30
C ARG A 413 -40.48 34.09 16.15
N CYS A 414 -41.11 33.75 17.28
CA CYS A 414 -40.70 32.61 18.10
C CYS A 414 -40.83 31.28 17.36
N LYS A 415 -41.86 31.08 16.54
CA LYS A 415 -41.99 29.88 15.70
C LYS A 415 -40.87 29.78 14.65
N LEU A 416 -40.44 30.90 14.06
CA LEU A 416 -39.31 30.93 13.13
C LEU A 416 -37.98 30.59 13.82
N HIS A 417 -37.72 31.16 14.99
CA HIS A 417 -36.55 30.79 15.79
C HIS A 417 -36.59 29.35 16.31
N LYS A 418 -37.79 28.82 16.61
CA LYS A 418 -37.96 27.41 16.94
C LYS A 418 -37.60 26.52 15.75
N LYS A 419 -38.13 26.79 14.56
CA LYS A 419 -37.76 26.04 13.34
C LYS A 419 -36.27 26.12 13.05
N GLN A 420 -35.67 27.29 13.28
CA GLN A 420 -34.22 27.48 13.16
C GLN A 420 -33.46 26.57 14.14
N ALA A 421 -33.88 26.54 15.40
CA ALA A 421 -33.30 25.68 16.43
C ALA A 421 -33.50 24.20 16.11
N ASP A 422 -34.70 23.79 15.68
CA ASP A 422 -34.99 22.41 15.27
C ASP A 422 -34.03 21.95 14.15
N HIS A 423 -33.80 22.77 13.12
CA HIS A 423 -32.84 22.45 12.05
C HIS A 423 -31.38 22.35 12.53
N LEU A 424 -30.97 23.19 13.48
CA LEU A 424 -29.64 23.13 14.06
C LEU A 424 -29.49 21.96 15.04
N GLU A 425 -30.54 21.61 15.77
CA GLU A 425 -30.57 20.46 16.67
C GLU A 425 -30.53 19.15 15.88
N ASP A 426 -31.29 19.04 14.79
CA ASP A 426 -31.20 17.93 13.85
C ASP A 426 -29.78 17.80 13.29
N LEU A 427 -29.13 18.93 12.96
CA LEU A 427 -27.75 18.94 12.49
C LEU A 427 -26.73 18.56 13.58
N VAL A 428 -26.92 19.03 14.82
CA VAL A 428 -26.04 18.69 15.96
C VAL A 428 -26.25 17.24 16.42
N ASN A 429 -27.44 16.68 16.25
CA ASN A 429 -27.68 15.25 16.49
C ASN A 429 -26.99 14.40 15.42
N LEU A 430 -26.93 14.89 14.18
CA LEU A 430 -26.23 14.27 13.05
C LEU A 430 -24.68 14.41 13.16
N LEU A 431 -24.16 15.47 13.77
CA LEU A 431 -22.72 15.80 13.83
C LEU A 431 -22.12 15.61 15.24
N ASN A 432 -20.91 15.06 15.40
CA ASN A 432 -20.29 14.81 16.71
C ASN A 432 -19.85 16.12 17.44
N PRO A 433 -20.49 16.56 18.53
CA PRO A 433 -20.17 17.85 19.17
C PRO A 433 -18.76 17.93 19.77
N THR A 434 -18.17 16.78 20.11
CA THR A 434 -16.87 16.67 20.80
C THR A 434 -15.68 16.96 19.87
N TYR A 435 -15.84 16.80 18.55
CA TYR A 435 -14.76 17.02 17.58
C TYR A 435 -15.05 18.15 16.58
N TYR A 436 -16.33 18.46 16.33
CA TYR A 436 -16.72 19.29 15.19
C TYR A 436 -16.47 20.81 15.35
N LEU A 437 -16.43 21.34 16.59
CA LEU A 437 -16.40 22.79 16.83
C LEU A 437 -15.02 23.44 16.61
N VAL A 438 -13.93 22.73 16.90
CA VAL A 438 -12.55 23.24 16.73
C VAL A 438 -11.93 22.73 15.42
N ILE A 439 -12.21 21.48 15.04
CA ILE A 439 -11.49 20.78 13.97
C ILE A 439 -12.02 21.12 12.57
N CYS A 440 -13.34 21.32 12.41
CA CYS A 440 -13.92 21.46 11.07
C CYS A 440 -13.66 22.79 10.37
N ARG A 441 -13.25 23.83 11.11
CA ARG A 441 -13.01 25.15 10.51
C ARG A 441 -11.56 25.39 10.11
N GLU A 442 -10.60 24.85 10.86
CA GLU A 442 -9.16 25.11 10.65
C GLU A 442 -8.39 23.94 10.03
N VAL A 443 -8.89 22.70 10.17
CA VAL A 443 -8.14 21.47 9.85
C VAL A 443 -8.88 20.59 8.83
N CYS A 444 -10.15 20.85 8.49
CA CYS A 444 -10.90 20.09 7.48
C CYS A 444 -10.18 19.96 6.13
N CYS A 445 -9.44 20.99 5.71
CA CYS A 445 -8.66 20.96 4.47
C CYS A 445 -7.48 19.98 4.51
N LEU A 446 -7.08 19.50 5.69
CA LEU A 446 -6.00 18.52 5.85
C LEU A 446 -6.51 17.10 5.62
N LYS A 447 -7.81 16.83 5.78
CA LYS A 447 -8.39 15.49 5.57
C LYS A 447 -8.09 14.97 4.17
N GLU A 448 -8.51 15.72 3.15
CA GLU A 448 -8.30 15.34 1.74
C GLU A 448 -6.82 15.16 1.40
N ARG A 449 -5.95 16.03 1.95
CA ARG A 449 -4.50 15.93 1.76
C ARG A 449 -3.93 14.68 2.42
N TYR A 450 -4.35 14.38 3.64
CA TYR A 450 -3.92 13.19 4.37
C TYR A 450 -4.41 11.91 3.67
N ASP A 451 -5.68 11.89 3.25
CA ASP A 451 -6.25 10.78 2.47
C ASP A 451 -5.46 10.55 1.18
N LYS A 452 -5.08 11.63 0.48
CA LYS A 452 -4.22 11.49 -0.70
C LYS A 452 -2.83 10.96 -0.35
N ALA A 453 -2.23 11.38 0.77
CA ALA A 453 -0.95 10.85 1.21
C ALA A 453 -1.03 9.34 1.53
N ILE A 454 -2.09 8.88 2.18
CA ILE A 454 -2.31 7.46 2.45
C ILE A 454 -2.56 6.67 1.17
N GLN A 455 -3.38 7.20 0.25
CA GLN A 455 -3.61 6.58 -1.06
C GLN A 455 -2.29 6.41 -1.83
N LEU A 456 -1.44 7.43 -1.82
CA LEU A 456 -0.11 7.37 -2.44
C LEU A 456 0.78 6.29 -1.81
N MET A 457 0.74 6.14 -0.49
CA MET A 457 1.55 5.15 0.24
C MET A 457 1.06 3.72 0.03
N GLU A 458 -0.25 3.47 0.03
CA GLU A 458 -0.82 2.11 0.09
C GLU A 458 -1.31 1.55 -1.25
N GLU A 459 -1.77 2.42 -2.16
CA GLU A 459 -2.37 2.04 -3.44
C GLU A 459 -1.46 2.42 -4.61
N ASP A 460 -1.19 3.72 -4.78
CA ASP A 460 -0.45 4.22 -5.96
C ASP A 460 1.00 3.70 -5.97
N SER A 461 1.59 3.43 -4.79
CA SER A 461 2.94 2.85 -4.71
C SER A 461 3.08 1.45 -5.30
N LYS A 462 1.98 0.69 -5.42
CA LYS A 462 2.01 -0.65 -6.03
C LYS A 462 2.22 -0.59 -7.54
N SER A 463 1.98 0.57 -8.16
CA SER A 463 2.21 0.83 -9.58
C SER A 463 3.41 1.76 -9.83
N ASP A 464 4.25 2.00 -8.82
CA ASP A 464 5.51 2.73 -9.00
C ASP A 464 6.40 1.99 -10.03
N PRO A 465 6.98 2.70 -11.01
CA PRO A 465 7.80 2.08 -12.05
C PRO A 465 9.10 1.52 -11.45
N GLU A 466 9.63 0.42 -11.97
CA GLU A 466 10.89 -0.17 -11.48
C GLU A 466 12.09 0.81 -11.56
N SER A 467 12.03 1.80 -12.46
CA SER A 467 13.03 2.87 -12.57
C SER A 467 12.96 3.92 -11.46
N ASP A 468 11.81 4.04 -10.77
CA ASP A 468 11.59 4.97 -9.65
C ASP A 468 10.65 4.34 -8.60
N PRO A 469 11.14 3.33 -7.86
CA PRO A 469 10.31 2.46 -7.02
C PRO A 469 9.70 3.12 -5.78
N PHE A 470 10.03 4.39 -5.52
CA PHE A 470 9.54 5.14 -4.35
C PHE A 470 8.85 6.45 -4.72
N ARG A 471 8.50 6.64 -6.00
CA ARG A 471 7.88 7.88 -6.51
C ARG A 471 6.67 8.30 -5.67
N SER A 472 5.71 7.40 -5.47
CA SER A 472 4.49 7.71 -4.73
C SER A 472 4.78 7.94 -3.24
N HIS A 473 5.76 7.23 -2.68
CA HIS A 473 6.21 7.46 -1.30
C HIS A 473 6.85 8.84 -1.11
N TYR A 474 7.65 9.34 -2.06
CA TYR A 474 8.19 10.70 -1.99
C TYR A 474 7.09 11.76 -2.12
N ALA A 475 6.10 11.56 -3.00
CA ALA A 475 4.95 12.46 -3.11
C ALA A 475 4.13 12.50 -1.80
N ALA A 476 3.87 11.33 -1.19
CA ALA A 476 3.20 11.26 0.11
C ALA A 476 4.00 11.95 1.22
N ARG A 477 5.33 11.79 1.22
CA ARG A 477 6.24 12.44 2.17
C ARG A 477 6.08 13.96 2.13
N ASP A 478 6.07 14.55 0.95
CA ASP A 478 6.00 16.00 0.79
C ASP A 478 4.65 16.53 1.33
N ILE A 479 3.55 15.83 1.06
CA ILE A 479 2.23 16.15 1.62
C ILE A 479 2.23 16.07 3.15
N LEU A 480 2.79 15.00 3.72
CA LEU A 480 2.86 14.83 5.19
C LEU A 480 3.74 15.90 5.85
N LEU A 481 4.82 16.34 5.20
CA LEU A 481 5.67 17.43 5.67
C LEU A 481 4.94 18.79 5.64
N GLU A 482 4.11 19.04 4.63
CA GLU A 482 3.24 20.23 4.58
C GLU A 482 2.21 20.22 5.71
N ILE A 483 1.51 19.09 5.90
CA ILE A 483 0.52 18.92 6.98
C ILE A 483 1.19 19.16 8.34
N ARG A 484 2.37 18.57 8.57
CA ARG A 484 3.15 18.82 9.79
C ARG A 484 3.40 20.31 9.99
N GLY A 485 3.97 20.98 8.98
CA GLY A 485 4.34 22.39 9.10
C GLY A 485 3.14 23.32 9.33
N TYR A 486 1.95 22.92 8.87
CA TYR A 486 0.70 23.62 9.17
C TYR A 486 0.23 23.37 10.61
N LEU A 487 0.22 22.11 11.06
CA LEU A 487 -0.18 21.75 12.43
C LEU A 487 0.76 22.35 13.50
N GLU A 488 2.07 22.40 13.25
CA GLU A 488 3.04 23.04 14.15
C GLU A 488 2.74 24.54 14.33
N LYS A 489 2.32 25.24 13.26
CA LYS A 489 1.92 26.65 13.33
C LYS A 489 0.62 26.85 14.12
N LEU A 490 -0.33 25.92 14.00
CA LEU A 490 -1.56 25.95 14.79
C LEU A 490 -1.28 25.70 16.27
N LEU A 491 -0.45 24.71 16.58
CA LEU A 491 -0.06 24.37 17.95
C LEU A 491 0.71 25.50 18.64
N ALA A 492 1.48 26.30 17.89
CA ALA A 492 2.27 27.41 18.42
C ALA A 492 1.45 28.68 18.78
N ARG A 493 0.12 28.68 18.59
CA ARG A 493 -0.72 29.82 18.96
C ARG A 493 -0.99 29.83 20.47
N ASP A 494 -0.89 31.01 21.09
CA ASP A 494 -1.03 31.21 22.54
C ASP A 494 -2.49 31.16 23.04
N ASP A 495 -3.47 31.15 22.13
CA ASP A 495 -4.90 31.17 22.43
C ASP A 495 -5.56 29.78 22.44
N ASN A 496 -4.80 28.71 22.18
CA ASN A 496 -5.31 27.34 22.23
C ASN A 496 -5.61 26.90 23.67
N ASP A 497 -6.79 26.32 23.91
CA ASP A 497 -7.09 25.62 25.15
C ASP A 497 -6.44 24.22 25.23
N ASP A 498 -6.44 23.62 26.41
CA ASP A 498 -5.79 22.33 26.68
C ASP A 498 -6.33 21.17 25.82
N GLU A 499 -7.62 21.19 25.47
CA GLU A 499 -8.28 20.17 24.65
C GLU A 499 -7.84 20.29 23.18
N THR A 500 -7.78 21.53 22.68
CA THR A 500 -7.26 21.87 21.35
C THR A 500 -5.78 21.48 21.21
N VAL A 501 -4.97 21.76 22.24
CA VAL A 501 -3.55 21.37 22.28
C VAL A 501 -3.39 19.85 22.20
N LEU A 502 -4.18 19.09 22.95
CA LEU A 502 -4.17 17.63 22.91
C LEU A 502 -4.50 17.11 21.49
N ILE A 503 -5.52 17.66 20.84
CA ILE A 503 -5.90 17.26 19.48
C ILE A 503 -4.77 17.53 18.49
N TYR A 504 -4.18 18.74 18.49
CA TYR A 504 -3.07 19.09 17.59
C TYR A 504 -1.83 18.23 17.83
N LYS A 505 -1.49 17.94 19.08
CA LYS A 505 -0.41 17.01 19.41
C LYS A 505 -0.70 15.60 18.92
N SER A 506 -1.94 15.12 19.08
CA SER A 506 -2.37 13.79 18.63
C SER A 506 -2.28 13.66 17.11
N LEU A 507 -2.76 14.68 16.37
CA LEU A 507 -2.60 14.79 14.91
C LEU A 507 -1.14 14.77 14.49
N LEU A 508 -0.30 15.61 15.11
CA LEU A 508 1.14 15.62 14.85
C LEU A 508 1.79 14.28 15.15
N GLY A 509 1.35 13.57 16.19
CA GLY A 509 1.82 12.23 16.51
C GLY A 509 1.53 11.21 15.41
N PHE A 510 0.32 11.22 14.83
CA PHE A 510 0.04 10.38 13.65
C PHE A 510 0.92 10.75 12.45
N ILE A 511 1.10 12.04 12.17
CA ILE A 511 1.94 12.51 11.07
C ILE A 511 3.41 12.11 11.28
N TYR A 512 3.94 12.27 12.50
CA TYR A 512 5.30 11.85 12.83
C TYR A 512 5.47 10.33 12.76
N LYS A 513 4.51 9.54 13.22
CA LYS A 513 4.53 8.08 13.07
C LYS A 513 4.61 7.68 11.59
N ASN A 514 3.75 8.27 10.75
CA ASN A 514 3.70 7.94 9.32
C ASN A 514 4.96 8.41 8.58
N LEU A 515 5.45 9.63 8.86
CA LEU A 515 6.75 10.10 8.35
C LEU A 515 7.88 9.17 8.79
N GLY A 516 7.89 8.76 10.06
CA GLY A 516 8.87 7.81 10.59
C GLY A 516 8.91 6.49 9.81
N GLN A 517 7.74 5.89 9.59
CA GLN A 517 7.60 4.68 8.78
C GLN A 517 8.06 4.89 7.33
N LEU A 518 7.64 5.99 6.72
CA LEU A 518 7.95 6.30 5.32
C LEU A 518 9.46 6.50 5.13
N TYR A 519 10.11 7.32 5.96
CA TYR A 519 11.56 7.52 5.91
C TYR A 519 12.34 6.21 6.12
N ILE A 520 11.90 5.33 7.03
CA ILE A 520 12.51 4.01 7.18
C ILE A 520 12.34 3.16 5.92
N PHE A 521 11.15 3.20 5.30
CA PHE A 521 10.84 2.46 4.08
C PHE A 521 11.69 2.89 2.89
N VAL A 522 11.92 4.20 2.71
CA VAL A 522 12.82 4.75 1.68
C VAL A 522 14.30 4.75 2.09
N GLU A 523 14.68 3.89 3.04
CA GLU A 523 16.05 3.66 3.53
C GLU A 523 16.74 4.86 4.22
N GLU A 524 16.00 5.93 4.54
CA GLU A 524 16.46 7.08 5.32
C GLU A 524 16.27 6.87 6.84
N ILE A 525 16.86 5.79 7.36
CA ILE A 525 16.62 5.26 8.71
C ILE A 525 16.82 6.30 9.83
N THR A 526 17.89 7.11 9.76
CA THR A 526 18.20 8.09 10.81
C THR A 526 17.10 9.14 10.96
N THR A 527 16.59 9.64 9.84
CA THR A 527 15.49 10.61 9.80
C THR A 527 14.20 9.98 10.30
N GLY A 528 13.89 8.76 9.83
CA GLY A 528 12.69 8.04 10.26
C GLY A 528 12.69 7.72 11.75
N ARG A 529 13.83 7.26 12.30
CA ARG A 529 14.02 7.05 13.74
C ARG A 529 13.74 8.32 14.53
N LYS A 530 14.24 9.47 14.07
CA LYS A 530 14.03 10.75 14.74
C LYS A 530 12.55 11.11 14.80
N TYR A 531 11.80 10.97 13.70
CA TYR A 531 10.36 11.24 13.71
C TYR A 531 9.58 10.33 14.67
N LEU A 532 9.93 9.04 14.76
CA LEU A 532 9.32 8.14 15.73
C LEU A 532 9.60 8.58 17.17
N GLN A 533 10.85 9.00 17.47
CA GLN A 533 11.22 9.53 18.78
C GLN A 533 10.48 10.84 19.09
N ASP A 534 10.39 11.76 18.13
CA ASP A 534 9.67 13.02 18.27
C ASP A 534 8.18 12.77 18.54
N SER A 535 7.56 11.79 17.88
CA SER A 535 6.17 11.39 18.16
C SER A 535 6.00 10.85 19.58
N ILE A 536 6.93 10.02 20.06
CA ILE A 536 6.85 9.42 21.40
C ILE A 536 6.95 10.53 22.45
N VAL A 537 7.93 11.43 22.31
CA VAL A 537 8.14 12.55 23.23
C VAL A 537 6.93 13.49 23.24
N LEU A 538 6.32 13.75 22.08
CA LEU A 538 5.16 14.64 21.97
C LEU A 538 3.92 14.11 22.73
N LEU A 539 3.74 12.79 22.76
CA LEU A 539 2.53 12.14 23.26
C LEU A 539 2.68 11.45 24.62
N GLU A 540 3.89 11.35 25.16
CA GLU A 540 4.17 10.58 26.39
C GLU A 540 3.33 11.03 27.59
N ASP A 541 3.14 12.34 27.77
CA ASP A 541 2.33 12.89 28.86
C ASP A 541 0.82 12.65 28.68
N TYR A 542 0.38 12.22 27.48
CA TYR A 542 -1.01 11.99 27.12
C TYR A 542 -1.34 10.50 26.92
N HIS A 543 -0.51 9.59 27.43
CA HIS A 543 -0.70 8.14 27.28
C HIS A 543 -2.05 7.61 27.80
N ALA A 544 -2.71 8.35 28.70
CA ALA A 544 -4.04 8.01 29.23
C ALA A 544 -5.19 8.57 28.36
N ASN A 545 -4.91 9.36 27.32
CA ASN A 545 -5.91 9.99 26.47
C ASN A 545 -6.24 9.12 25.23
N PRO A 546 -7.52 8.94 24.87
CA PRO A 546 -7.91 8.11 23.73
C PRO A 546 -7.40 8.63 22.38
N GLU A 547 -7.15 9.94 22.27
CA GLU A 547 -6.66 10.59 21.06
C GLU A 547 -5.18 10.28 20.78
N ALA A 548 -4.40 10.04 21.84
CA ALA A 548 -2.95 9.89 21.77
C ALA A 548 -2.47 8.42 21.85
N ILE A 549 -3.28 7.51 22.40
CA ILE A 549 -2.85 6.14 22.71
C ILE A 549 -2.39 5.34 21.47
N ILE A 550 -3.15 5.36 20.38
CA ILE A 550 -2.82 4.62 19.15
C ILE A 550 -1.54 5.15 18.46
N PRO A 551 -1.38 6.46 18.19
CA PRO A 551 -0.15 6.96 17.58
C PRO A 551 1.07 6.78 18.49
N LEU A 552 0.91 6.83 19.82
CA LEU A 552 1.99 6.59 20.78
C LEU A 552 2.46 5.12 20.78
N VAL A 553 1.55 4.17 20.99
CA VAL A 553 1.88 2.73 20.96
C VAL A 553 2.38 2.33 19.56
N GLY A 554 1.77 2.88 18.51
CA GLY A 554 2.20 2.69 17.13
C GLY A 554 3.64 3.16 16.90
N SER A 555 4.03 4.33 17.41
CA SER A 555 5.40 4.85 17.27
C SER A 555 6.42 4.03 18.05
N LEU A 556 6.09 3.59 19.27
CA LEU A 556 6.93 2.68 20.04
C LEU A 556 7.12 1.33 19.32
N ASN A 557 6.07 0.77 18.73
CA ASN A 557 6.17 -0.45 17.95
C ASN A 557 7.13 -0.28 16.77
N GLN A 558 6.97 0.77 15.97
CA GLN A 558 7.84 1.02 14.82
C GLN A 558 9.30 1.24 15.23
N LEU A 559 9.53 1.94 16.34
CA LEU A 559 10.88 2.14 16.88
C LEU A 559 11.48 0.81 17.37
N GLY A 560 10.70 0.00 18.09
CA GLY A 560 11.12 -1.32 18.56
C GLY A 560 11.44 -2.29 17.43
N ILE A 561 10.63 -2.28 16.35
CA ILE A 561 10.89 -3.07 15.13
C ILE A 561 12.20 -2.62 14.48
N LEU A 562 12.40 -1.31 14.34
CA LEU A 562 13.63 -0.76 13.76
C LEU A 562 14.87 -1.20 14.57
N GLN A 563 14.82 -1.06 15.89
CA GLN A 563 15.89 -1.47 16.79
C GLN A 563 16.19 -2.97 16.67
N ALA A 564 15.15 -3.81 16.64
CA ALA A 564 15.30 -5.25 16.47
C ALA A 564 15.99 -5.58 15.14
N ASN A 565 15.58 -4.94 14.04
CA ASN A 565 16.16 -5.14 12.72
C ASN A 565 17.62 -4.68 12.62
N GLN A 566 18.03 -3.68 13.42
CA GLN A 566 19.42 -3.22 13.51
C GLN A 566 20.29 -4.04 14.48
N GLY A 567 19.72 -5.06 15.13
CA GLY A 567 20.42 -5.87 16.14
C GLY A 567 20.54 -5.20 17.51
N GLU A 568 19.87 -4.07 17.74
CA GLU A 568 19.76 -3.36 19.02
C GLU A 568 18.72 -4.05 19.93
N THR A 569 18.89 -5.36 20.15
CA THR A 569 17.86 -6.23 20.74
C THR A 569 17.46 -5.83 22.18
N ALA A 570 18.39 -5.27 22.96
CA ALA A 570 18.09 -4.79 24.32
C ALA A 570 17.19 -3.54 24.31
N ASP A 571 17.50 -2.58 23.43
CA ASP A 571 16.72 -1.34 23.29
C ASP A 571 15.34 -1.63 22.70
N ALA A 572 15.26 -2.58 21.75
CA ALA A 572 14.01 -3.08 21.20
C ALA A 572 13.11 -3.68 22.30
N LYS A 573 13.69 -4.48 23.21
CA LYS A 573 12.98 -5.06 24.35
C LYS A 573 12.41 -3.97 25.24
N GLU A 574 13.22 -2.99 25.64
CA GLU A 574 12.78 -1.90 26.52
C GLU A 574 11.65 -1.08 25.87
N THR A 575 11.81 -0.71 24.60
CA THR A 575 10.84 0.09 23.85
C THR A 575 9.49 -0.63 23.70
N LEU A 576 9.51 -1.91 23.35
CA LEU A 576 8.28 -2.70 23.20
C LEU A 576 7.62 -3.04 24.54
N GLN A 577 8.39 -3.28 25.61
CA GLN A 577 7.84 -3.45 26.96
C GLN A 577 7.18 -2.15 27.47
N ARG A 578 7.73 -1.00 27.09
CA ARG A 578 7.10 0.29 27.36
C ARG A 578 5.78 0.45 26.62
N ALA A 579 5.69 0.01 25.36
CA ALA A 579 4.44 -0.01 24.60
C ALA A 579 3.39 -0.94 25.23
N GLU A 580 3.80 -2.14 25.66
CA GLU A 580 2.94 -3.09 26.39
C GLU A 580 2.41 -2.46 27.69
N LYS A 581 3.29 -1.83 28.48
CA LYS A 581 2.90 -1.18 29.72
C LYS A 581 1.87 -0.07 29.49
N ILE A 582 2.11 0.82 28.53
CA ILE A 582 1.18 1.92 28.20
C ILE A 582 -0.20 1.38 27.80
N TYR A 583 -0.24 0.32 26.99
CA TYR A 583 -1.50 -0.33 26.62
C TYR A 583 -2.23 -0.93 27.83
N VAL A 584 -1.51 -1.58 28.76
CA VAL A 584 -2.10 -2.14 29.99
C VAL A 584 -2.65 -1.03 30.86
N ASP A 585 -1.85 0.01 31.13
CA ASP A 585 -2.22 1.15 31.96
C ASP A 585 -3.49 1.85 31.42
N PHE A 586 -3.58 2.05 30.10
CA PHE A 586 -4.76 2.64 29.45
C PHE A 586 -6.02 1.76 29.63
N ASN A 587 -5.89 0.44 29.55
CA ASN A 587 -7.02 -0.49 29.68
C ASN A 587 -7.48 -0.71 31.13
N GLU A 588 -6.63 -0.47 32.12
CA GLU A 588 -7.01 -0.51 33.53
C GLU A 588 -7.92 0.68 33.93
N SER A 589 -7.79 1.82 33.25
CA SER A 589 -8.58 3.03 33.48
C SER A 589 -8.98 3.72 32.17
N PRO A 590 -9.90 3.14 31.39
CA PRO A 590 -10.27 3.68 30.08
C PRO A 590 -10.99 5.02 30.21
N SER A 591 -10.46 6.03 29.54
CA SER A 591 -10.95 7.43 29.53
C SER A 591 -11.89 7.74 28.36
N GLY A 592 -12.02 6.85 27.38
CA GLY A 592 -12.87 7.01 26.20
C GLY A 592 -12.56 6.01 25.09
N GLU A 593 -13.21 6.15 23.93
CA GLU A 593 -12.95 5.33 22.74
C GLU A 593 -11.73 5.88 21.98
N PRO A 594 -10.68 5.06 21.72
CA PRO A 594 -9.50 5.50 20.97
C PRO A 594 -9.82 5.93 19.55
N LEU A 595 -8.95 6.75 18.95
CA LEU A 595 -9.08 7.16 17.55
C LEU A 595 -8.28 6.23 16.62
N THR A 596 -8.93 5.63 15.61
CA THR A 596 -8.27 4.71 14.67
C THR A 596 -7.26 5.42 13.77
N THR A 597 -7.64 6.60 13.28
CA THR A 597 -6.86 7.39 12.32
C THR A 597 -7.08 8.88 12.56
N ILE A 598 -6.30 9.71 11.86
CA ILE A 598 -6.54 11.16 11.76
C ILE A 598 -7.97 11.46 11.28
N ASN A 599 -8.57 10.59 10.46
CA ASN A 599 -9.90 10.83 9.90
C ASN A 599 -11.03 10.75 10.90
N ASP A 600 -10.85 10.01 11.99
CA ASP A 600 -11.84 9.90 13.06
C ASP A 600 -12.04 11.24 13.77
N LEU A 601 -11.04 12.13 13.74
CA LEU A 601 -11.16 13.50 14.24
C LEU A 601 -12.02 14.39 13.34
N PHE A 602 -12.19 14.00 12.07
CA PHE A 602 -13.03 14.70 11.09
C PHE A 602 -14.40 14.04 10.89
N ALA A 603 -14.67 12.94 11.61
CA ALA A 603 -15.85 12.10 11.41
C ALA A 603 -16.98 12.39 12.42
N THR A 604 -18.23 12.21 12.02
CA THR A 604 -19.39 12.27 12.92
C THR A 604 -19.44 11.04 13.85
N LYS A 605 -20.25 11.07 14.93
CA LYS A 605 -20.41 9.92 15.86
C LYS A 605 -20.98 8.70 15.13
N GLU A 606 -21.70 8.94 14.05
CA GLU A 606 -22.36 7.93 13.23
C GLU A 606 -21.41 7.37 12.16
N GLU A 607 -20.45 8.17 11.70
CA GLU A 607 -19.37 7.76 10.78
C GLU A 607 -18.28 6.94 11.50
N ILE A 608 -17.99 7.24 12.77
CA ILE A 608 -17.06 6.44 13.58
C ILE A 608 -17.74 5.14 13.97
N GLN A 609 -17.34 4.05 13.31
CA GLN A 609 -17.84 2.72 13.64
C GLN A 609 -17.56 2.41 15.12
N ALA A 610 -18.62 2.22 15.92
CA ALA A 610 -18.50 1.93 17.34
C ALA A 610 -17.59 0.71 17.59
N GLY A 611 -16.56 0.90 18.42
CA GLY A 611 -15.57 -0.13 18.74
C GLY A 611 -14.41 -0.27 17.74
N ALA A 612 -14.39 0.50 16.64
CA ALA A 612 -13.29 0.46 15.66
C ALA A 612 -11.98 0.99 16.27
N GLY A 613 -12.06 2.07 17.06
CA GLY A 613 -10.95 2.62 17.84
C GLY A 613 -10.29 1.57 18.73
N ARG A 614 -11.13 0.90 19.52
CA ARG A 614 -10.67 -0.19 20.37
C ARG A 614 -10.06 -1.32 19.57
N LEU A 615 -10.71 -1.76 18.49
CA LEU A 615 -10.16 -2.80 17.61
C LEU A 615 -8.79 -2.42 17.04
N MET A 616 -8.61 -1.17 16.62
CA MET A 616 -7.32 -0.68 16.11
C MET A 616 -6.23 -0.66 17.18
N LEU A 617 -6.56 -0.27 18.41
CA LEU A 617 -5.65 -0.37 19.55
C LEU A 617 -5.28 -1.83 19.83
N GLU A 618 -6.25 -2.74 19.77
CA GLU A 618 -6.01 -4.18 19.95
C GLU A 618 -5.10 -4.76 18.85
N LYS A 619 -5.28 -4.34 17.59
CA LYS A 619 -4.37 -4.70 16.47
C LYS A 619 -2.97 -4.17 16.72
N THR A 620 -2.85 -2.90 17.09
CA THR A 620 -1.58 -2.24 17.41
C THR A 620 -0.84 -2.97 18.54
N HIS A 621 -1.55 -3.33 19.61
CA HIS A 621 -0.94 -4.09 20.71
C HIS A 621 -0.56 -5.53 20.32
N THR A 622 -1.31 -6.16 19.40
CA THR A 622 -0.95 -7.50 18.89
C THR A 622 0.39 -7.48 18.16
N ILE A 623 0.71 -6.39 17.44
CA ILE A 623 2.03 -6.15 16.84
C ILE A 623 3.10 -6.05 17.94
N THR A 624 2.83 -5.34 19.04
CA THR A 624 3.75 -5.24 20.18
C THR A 624 4.14 -6.62 20.71
N LEU A 625 3.16 -7.49 20.96
CA LEU A 625 3.41 -8.84 21.48
C LEU A 625 4.16 -9.73 20.48
N TYR A 626 3.83 -9.61 19.19
CA TYR A 626 4.49 -10.36 18.12
C TYR A 626 6.00 -10.05 18.08
N TYR A 627 6.38 -8.77 18.10
CA TYR A 627 7.79 -8.39 18.08
C TYR A 627 8.48 -8.62 19.41
N LEU A 628 7.78 -8.50 20.56
CA LEU A 628 8.32 -8.96 21.85
C LEU A 628 8.68 -10.44 21.81
N ALA A 629 7.83 -11.29 21.24
CA ALA A 629 8.15 -12.70 21.07
C ALA A 629 9.45 -12.93 20.29
N GLN A 630 9.67 -12.21 19.18
CA GLN A 630 10.89 -12.34 18.37
C GLN A 630 12.15 -11.83 19.12
N VAL A 631 12.03 -10.68 19.79
CA VAL A 631 13.11 -10.08 20.57
C VAL A 631 13.52 -10.99 21.73
N MET A 632 12.55 -11.51 22.50
CA MET A 632 12.82 -12.45 23.59
C MET A 632 13.46 -13.75 23.09
N CYS A 633 13.05 -14.24 21.91
CA CYS A 633 13.67 -15.41 21.28
C CYS A 633 15.17 -15.16 21.00
N THR A 634 15.48 -13.99 20.44
CA THR A 634 16.85 -13.58 20.09
C THR A 634 17.73 -13.40 21.34
N LEU A 635 17.14 -12.98 22.47
CA LEU A 635 17.82 -12.87 23.76
C LEU A 635 18.00 -14.22 24.48
N GLY A 636 17.47 -15.32 23.93
CA GLY A 636 17.51 -16.65 24.56
C GLY A 636 16.46 -16.86 25.64
N GLU A 637 15.49 -15.94 25.81
CA GLU A 637 14.37 -16.06 26.75
C GLU A 637 13.22 -16.88 26.15
N ALA A 638 13.47 -18.18 25.95
CA ALA A 638 12.57 -19.06 25.22
C ALA A 638 11.16 -19.20 25.83
N ASP A 639 11.03 -19.24 27.16
CA ASP A 639 9.72 -19.37 27.82
C ASP A 639 8.87 -18.11 27.68
N THR A 640 9.48 -16.93 27.87
CA THR A 640 8.82 -15.63 27.69
C THR A 640 8.38 -15.45 26.23
N SER A 641 9.26 -15.77 25.28
CA SER A 641 8.97 -15.75 23.85
C SER A 641 7.77 -16.63 23.51
N ARG A 642 7.73 -17.86 24.03
CA ARG A 642 6.63 -18.81 23.83
C ARG A 642 5.29 -18.25 24.32
N ASN A 643 5.29 -17.59 25.47
CA ASN A 643 4.08 -16.97 26.04
C ASN A 643 3.57 -15.81 25.18
N TYR A 644 4.47 -14.95 24.70
CA TYR A 644 4.11 -13.87 23.79
C TYR A 644 3.59 -14.39 22.45
N CYS A 645 4.20 -15.44 21.88
CA CYS A 645 3.70 -16.12 20.68
C CYS A 645 2.27 -16.64 20.89
N HIS A 646 2.01 -17.32 22.01
CA HIS A 646 0.69 -17.84 22.33
C HIS A 646 -0.35 -16.71 22.47
N SER A 647 -0.01 -15.65 23.21
CA SER A 647 -0.89 -14.47 23.38
C SER A 647 -1.19 -13.79 22.04
N THR A 648 -0.20 -13.68 21.16
CA THR A 648 -0.36 -13.13 19.81
C THR A 648 -1.35 -13.95 18.99
N LEU A 649 -1.15 -15.28 18.90
CA LEU A 649 -2.05 -16.18 18.17
C LEU A 649 -3.48 -16.15 18.73
N LYS A 650 -3.62 -16.10 20.06
CA LYS A 650 -4.91 -16.01 20.74
C LYS A 650 -5.64 -14.72 20.39
N ARG A 651 -4.94 -13.59 20.36
CA ARG A 651 -5.50 -12.28 20.00
C ARG A 651 -5.89 -12.23 18.52
N GLN A 652 -5.01 -12.66 17.64
CA GLN A 652 -5.27 -12.80 16.20
C GLN A 652 -6.58 -13.58 15.95
N LEU A 653 -6.74 -14.73 16.61
CA LEU A 653 -7.94 -15.55 16.49
C LEU A 653 -9.20 -14.85 17.06
N HIS A 654 -9.07 -14.19 18.22
CA HIS A 654 -10.18 -13.48 18.87
C HIS A 654 -10.71 -12.33 18.00
N PHE A 655 -9.82 -11.54 17.40
CA PHE A 655 -10.16 -10.40 16.55
C PHE A 655 -10.38 -10.77 15.08
N LYS A 656 -10.20 -12.06 14.72
CA LYS A 656 -10.30 -12.58 13.35
C LYS A 656 -9.38 -11.85 12.36
N ASP A 657 -8.21 -11.43 12.85
CA ASP A 657 -7.22 -10.68 12.10
C ASP A 657 -5.98 -11.55 11.88
N TYR A 658 -6.09 -12.48 10.92
CA TYR A 658 -5.02 -13.41 10.58
C TYR A 658 -5.19 -13.99 9.18
N ASP A 659 -4.07 -14.31 8.52
CA ASP A 659 -4.04 -15.25 7.41
C ASP A 659 -4.14 -16.69 7.96
N ALA A 660 -5.06 -17.49 7.42
CA ALA A 660 -5.35 -18.82 7.95
C ALA A 660 -4.17 -19.78 7.83
N ILE A 661 -3.42 -19.70 6.73
CA ILE A 661 -2.27 -20.56 6.45
C ILE A 661 -1.12 -20.19 7.39
N ASP A 662 -0.78 -18.91 7.48
CA ASP A 662 0.31 -18.43 8.32
C ASP A 662 0.02 -18.65 9.81
N TRP A 663 -1.22 -18.39 10.25
CA TRP A 663 -1.63 -18.63 11.63
C TRP A 663 -1.52 -20.11 12.01
N ALA A 664 -2.00 -21.01 11.14
CA ALA A 664 -1.91 -22.44 11.38
C ALA A 664 -0.45 -22.92 11.44
N LEU A 665 0.41 -22.44 10.54
CA LEU A 665 1.84 -22.77 10.55
C LEU A 665 2.52 -22.25 11.82
N ASN A 666 2.23 -21.02 12.24
CA ASN A 666 2.77 -20.44 13.47
C ASN A 666 2.32 -21.21 14.71
N ALA A 667 1.04 -21.61 14.79
CA ALA A 667 0.51 -22.45 15.86
C ALA A 667 1.19 -23.84 15.88
N ALA A 668 1.34 -24.47 14.71
CA ALA A 668 2.03 -25.75 14.57
C ALA A 668 3.51 -25.64 14.96
N THR A 669 4.19 -24.55 14.61
CA THR A 669 5.59 -24.31 14.98
C THR A 669 5.72 -24.07 16.48
N LEU A 670 4.82 -23.27 17.08
CA LEU A 670 4.79 -23.01 18.52
C LEU A 670 4.59 -24.31 19.33
N SER A 671 3.84 -25.28 18.80
CA SER A 671 3.67 -26.58 19.44
C SER A 671 5.00 -27.30 19.69
N GLN A 672 6.01 -27.07 18.83
CA GLN A 672 7.32 -27.71 18.95
C GLN A 672 8.08 -27.20 20.17
N CYS A 673 7.83 -25.96 20.59
CA CYS A 673 8.38 -25.38 21.83
C CYS A 673 7.77 -25.98 23.10
N PHE A 674 6.63 -26.68 22.99
CA PHE A 674 5.95 -27.37 24.08
C PHE A 674 6.23 -28.88 24.09
N LEU A 675 7.18 -29.38 23.29
CA LEU A 675 7.60 -30.79 23.31
C LEU A 675 8.49 -31.08 24.52
N THR A 676 7.88 -30.99 25.70
CA THR A 676 8.43 -31.41 26.99
C THR A 676 7.42 -32.35 27.67
N PRO A 677 7.83 -33.15 28.67
CA PRO A 677 6.92 -34.06 29.37
C PRO A 677 5.67 -33.36 29.93
N GLU A 678 5.81 -32.15 30.47
CA GLU A 678 4.73 -31.34 31.04
C GLU A 678 3.93 -30.57 29.97
N GLY A 679 4.52 -30.33 28.79
CA GLY A 679 3.98 -29.48 27.73
C GLY A 679 3.10 -30.20 26.69
N LEU A 680 3.05 -31.54 26.70
CA LEU A 680 2.39 -32.34 25.65
C LEU A 680 0.93 -31.98 25.38
N THR A 681 0.18 -31.59 26.41
CA THR A 681 -1.23 -31.17 26.28
C THR A 681 -1.34 -29.86 25.50
N HIS A 682 -0.46 -28.90 25.77
CA HIS A 682 -0.36 -27.63 25.06
C HIS A 682 0.10 -27.85 23.62
N ALA A 683 1.15 -28.66 23.39
CA ALA A 683 1.61 -28.99 22.04
C ALA A 683 0.49 -29.58 21.18
N ARG A 684 -0.23 -30.57 21.73
CA ARG A 684 -1.38 -31.20 21.06
C ARG A 684 -2.49 -30.21 20.76
N HIS A 685 -2.80 -29.32 21.69
CA HIS A 685 -3.86 -28.32 21.51
C HIS A 685 -3.54 -27.37 20.35
N HIS A 686 -2.30 -26.86 20.27
CA HIS A 686 -1.88 -25.98 19.19
C HIS A 686 -1.90 -26.69 17.83
N LEU A 687 -1.41 -27.94 17.75
CA LEU A 687 -1.46 -28.72 16.51
C LEU A 687 -2.90 -29.01 16.06
N ALA A 688 -3.79 -29.34 17.00
CA ALA A 688 -5.20 -29.55 16.70
C ALA A 688 -5.88 -28.26 16.21
N ALA A 689 -5.56 -27.12 16.83
CA ALA A 689 -6.07 -25.81 16.39
C ALA A 689 -5.54 -25.45 15.00
N ALA A 690 -4.25 -25.66 14.72
CA ALA A 690 -3.66 -25.44 13.40
C ALA A 690 -4.36 -26.29 12.33
N THR A 691 -4.53 -27.58 12.58
CA THR A 691 -5.21 -28.51 11.66
C THR A 691 -6.65 -28.09 11.42
N TYR A 692 -7.38 -27.70 12.47
CA TYR A 692 -8.75 -27.22 12.36
C TYR A 692 -8.89 -25.98 11.47
N ILE A 693 -7.97 -25.01 11.61
CA ILE A 693 -7.97 -23.81 10.77
C ILE A 693 -7.65 -24.15 9.31
N MET A 694 -6.68 -25.04 9.06
CA MET A 694 -6.34 -25.49 7.71
C MET A 694 -7.50 -26.21 7.03
N ASP A 695 -8.15 -27.15 7.72
CA ASP A 695 -9.29 -27.91 7.18
C ASP A 695 -10.47 -26.99 6.84
N ARG A 696 -10.71 -25.97 7.68
CA ARG A 696 -11.75 -24.97 7.41
C ARG A 696 -11.40 -24.11 6.19
N PHE A 697 -10.13 -23.72 6.08
CA PHE A 697 -9.64 -22.91 4.97
C PHE A 697 -9.70 -23.68 3.65
N GLU A 698 -9.38 -24.97 3.63
CA GLU A 698 -9.45 -25.83 2.43
C GLU A 698 -10.81 -25.73 1.73
N GLY A 699 -11.91 -25.73 2.51
CA GLY A 699 -13.27 -25.62 1.99
C GLY A 699 -13.66 -24.22 1.47
N GLN A 700 -12.85 -23.19 1.74
CA GLN A 700 -13.12 -21.78 1.41
C GLN A 700 -11.99 -21.12 0.61
N MET A 701 -10.98 -21.89 0.23
CA MET A 701 -9.73 -21.40 -0.34
C MET A 701 -9.96 -20.62 -1.64
N PHE A 702 -10.76 -21.18 -2.55
CA PHE A 702 -10.98 -20.61 -3.87
C PHE A 702 -12.17 -19.64 -3.90
N LYS A 703 -11.91 -18.43 -4.39
CA LYS A 703 -12.96 -17.43 -4.69
C LYS A 703 -13.37 -17.48 -6.17
N PRO A 704 -14.61 -17.10 -6.53
CA PRO A 704 -15.10 -17.16 -7.91
C PRO A 704 -14.31 -16.29 -8.89
N GLU A 705 -13.75 -15.15 -8.42
CA GLU A 705 -13.04 -14.20 -9.28
C GLU A 705 -11.59 -14.61 -9.59
N MET A 706 -11.06 -15.64 -8.95
CA MET A 706 -9.66 -16.05 -9.12
C MET A 706 -9.41 -16.65 -10.50
N SER A 707 -8.32 -16.21 -11.14
CA SER A 707 -7.74 -16.86 -12.31
C SER A 707 -7.24 -18.28 -11.98
N GLU A 708 -7.08 -19.11 -13.01
CA GLU A 708 -6.55 -20.47 -12.83
C GLU A 708 -5.10 -20.47 -12.29
N ASP A 709 -4.31 -19.46 -12.65
CA ASP A 709 -2.94 -19.31 -12.16
C ASP A 709 -2.91 -18.94 -10.67
N GLU A 710 -3.79 -18.04 -10.21
CA GLU A 710 -3.93 -17.71 -8.79
C GLU A 710 -4.41 -18.91 -7.97
N LYS A 711 -5.36 -19.70 -8.50
CA LYS A 711 -5.81 -20.94 -7.85
C LYS A 711 -4.67 -21.95 -7.73
N ALA A 712 -3.88 -22.10 -8.78
CA ALA A 712 -2.72 -23.01 -8.75
C ALA A 712 -1.69 -22.58 -7.69
N ALA A 713 -1.34 -21.29 -7.64
CA ALA A 713 -0.40 -20.74 -6.67
C ALA A 713 -0.89 -20.87 -5.22
N GLN A 714 -2.18 -20.61 -4.97
CA GLN A 714 -2.77 -20.74 -3.65
C GLN A 714 -2.87 -22.21 -3.21
N LEU A 715 -3.24 -23.11 -4.12
CA LEU A 715 -3.26 -24.56 -3.85
C LEU A 715 -1.85 -25.08 -3.52
N GLU A 716 -0.84 -24.66 -4.28
CA GLU A 716 0.56 -25.04 -4.02
C GLU A 716 1.00 -24.56 -2.62
N THR A 717 0.73 -23.30 -2.30
CA THR A 717 1.04 -22.71 -0.98
C THR A 717 0.32 -23.46 0.15
N PHE A 718 -0.96 -23.74 -0.02
CA PHE A 718 -1.75 -24.50 0.96
C PHE A 718 -1.18 -25.91 1.17
N GLN A 719 -0.92 -26.65 0.09
CA GLN A 719 -0.36 -28.01 0.17
C GLN A 719 1.01 -28.03 0.84
N HIS A 720 1.87 -27.05 0.53
CA HIS A 720 3.16 -26.89 1.16
C HIS A 720 3.03 -26.72 2.68
N ARG A 721 2.23 -25.73 3.12
CA ARG A 721 2.10 -25.41 4.54
C ARG A 721 1.35 -26.49 5.31
N TYR A 722 0.39 -27.17 4.70
CA TYR A 722 -0.27 -28.33 5.32
C TYR A 722 0.73 -29.46 5.56
N ALA A 723 1.61 -29.72 4.59
CA ALA A 723 2.68 -30.71 4.75
C ALA A 723 3.66 -30.34 5.89
N ASP A 724 3.89 -29.05 6.16
CA ASP A 724 4.67 -28.60 7.31
C ASP A 724 3.96 -28.84 8.66
N VAL A 725 2.64 -28.61 8.71
CA VAL A 725 1.81 -28.95 9.87
C VAL A 725 1.84 -30.46 10.15
N ASP A 726 1.75 -31.29 9.10
CA ASP A 726 1.88 -32.74 9.22
C ASP A 726 3.21 -33.16 9.84
N ARG A 727 4.31 -32.54 9.42
CA ARG A 727 5.63 -32.83 9.99
C ARG A 727 5.71 -32.48 11.46
N CYS A 728 5.01 -31.43 11.90
CA CYS A 728 4.92 -31.09 13.32
C CYS A 728 4.13 -32.14 14.12
N TRP A 729 3.07 -32.72 13.56
CA TRP A 729 2.38 -33.88 14.14
C TRP A 729 3.26 -35.12 14.21
N VAL A 730 4.10 -35.36 13.21
CA VAL A 730 5.05 -36.48 13.20
C VAL A 730 6.08 -36.32 14.30
N LYS A 731 6.64 -35.13 14.48
CA LYS A 731 7.57 -34.83 15.60
C LYS A 731 6.91 -34.99 16.97
N TYR A 732 5.65 -34.57 17.12
CA TYR A 732 4.88 -34.80 18.34
C TYR A 732 4.71 -36.31 18.64
N ALA A 733 4.33 -37.10 17.64
CA ALA A 733 4.20 -38.55 17.78
C ALA A 733 5.54 -39.25 18.07
N LEU A 734 6.63 -38.81 17.43
CA LEU A 734 7.99 -39.29 17.68
C LEU A 734 8.38 -39.04 19.13
N PHE A 735 8.16 -37.83 19.64
CA PHE A 735 8.48 -37.45 21.01
C PHE A 735 7.71 -38.31 22.02
N ILE A 736 6.40 -38.57 21.78
CA ILE A 736 5.62 -39.45 22.65
C ILE A 736 6.26 -40.83 22.71
N LEU A 737 6.55 -41.45 21.57
CA LEU A 737 7.10 -42.81 21.56
C LEU A 737 8.51 -42.88 22.14
N SER A 738 9.37 -41.89 21.85
CA SER A 738 10.74 -41.85 22.38
C SER A 738 10.73 -41.67 23.89
N HIS A 739 9.95 -40.71 24.39
CA HIS A 739 9.89 -40.43 25.82
C HIS A 739 9.20 -41.56 26.59
N SER A 740 8.15 -42.18 26.04
CA SER A 740 7.55 -43.36 26.65
C SER A 740 8.51 -44.54 26.74
N LYS A 741 9.37 -44.73 25.72
CA LYS A 741 10.45 -45.72 25.78
C LYS A 741 11.43 -45.37 26.90
N ASP A 742 11.89 -44.13 26.97
CA ASP A 742 12.91 -43.72 27.94
C ASP A 742 12.39 -43.88 29.38
N ARG A 743 11.14 -43.49 29.67
CA ARG A 743 10.49 -43.72 30.97
C ARG A 743 10.40 -45.19 31.36
N LEU A 744 10.19 -46.10 30.40
CA LEU A 744 10.14 -47.55 30.67
C LEU A 744 11.52 -48.17 30.91
N MET A 745 12.59 -47.47 30.52
CA MET A 745 13.98 -47.91 30.71
C MET A 745 14.61 -47.37 32.00
N GLU A 746 13.98 -46.38 32.63
CA GLU A 746 14.40 -45.84 33.93
C GLU A 746 14.06 -46.82 35.07
N GLU A 747 15.01 -47.06 35.98
CA GLU A 747 14.86 -48.03 37.08
C GLU A 747 13.95 -47.53 38.22
N GLU A 748 13.72 -46.22 38.32
CA GLU A 748 12.83 -45.61 39.30
C GLU A 748 11.40 -45.52 38.74
N LYS A 749 10.47 -46.29 39.34
CA LYS A 749 9.06 -46.16 39.03
C LYS A 749 8.54 -44.81 39.52
N ASP A 750 8.20 -43.96 38.57
CA ASP A 750 7.46 -42.73 38.81
C ASP A 750 6.05 -43.07 39.34
N ASP A 751 5.75 -42.67 40.59
CA ASP A 751 4.47 -42.89 41.29
C ASP A 751 3.36 -41.90 40.82
N SER A 752 3.58 -41.23 39.68
CA SER A 752 2.70 -40.16 39.14
C SER A 752 1.31 -40.61 38.68
N GLY A 753 0.98 -41.91 38.77
CA GLY A 753 -0.34 -42.44 38.43
C GLY A 753 -0.69 -42.35 36.93
N VAL A 754 0.27 -42.02 36.06
CA VAL A 754 0.08 -42.00 34.60
C VAL A 754 0.18 -43.42 34.05
N ALA A 755 -0.87 -43.88 33.36
CA ALA A 755 -0.88 -45.22 32.75
C ALA A 755 0.28 -45.39 31.75
N GLU A 756 1.02 -46.49 31.87
CA GLU A 756 2.09 -46.88 30.93
C GLU A 756 1.51 -47.14 29.53
N ILE A 757 2.21 -46.70 28.49
CA ILE A 757 1.77 -46.91 27.11
C ILE A 757 1.82 -48.41 26.78
N THR A 758 0.74 -48.96 26.24
CA THR A 758 0.72 -50.37 25.80
C THR A 758 1.22 -50.51 24.37
N THR A 759 1.57 -51.73 23.94
CA THR A 759 1.87 -52.03 22.53
C THR A 759 0.75 -51.62 21.58
N LYS A 760 -0.51 -51.68 22.03
CA LYS A 760 -1.67 -51.25 21.25
C LYS A 760 -1.64 -49.74 21.05
N ASP A 761 -1.42 -48.98 22.12
CA ASP A 761 -1.37 -47.52 22.09
C ASP A 761 -0.20 -47.04 21.21
N ALA A 762 0.98 -47.68 21.32
CA ALA A 762 2.13 -47.38 20.46
C ALA A 762 1.82 -47.62 18.97
N LYS A 763 1.07 -48.69 18.64
CA LYS A 763 0.59 -48.96 17.28
C LYS A 763 -0.39 -47.88 16.80
N GLU A 764 -1.27 -47.37 17.67
CA GLU A 764 -2.19 -46.29 17.33
C GLU A 764 -1.45 -44.98 17.04
N VAL A 765 -0.46 -44.61 17.85
CA VAL A 765 0.40 -43.44 17.63
C VAL A 765 1.20 -43.57 16.32
N TYR A 766 1.74 -44.77 16.04
CA TYR A 766 2.41 -45.04 14.77
C TYR A 766 1.47 -44.87 13.57
N MET A 767 0.26 -45.45 13.64
CA MET A 767 -0.72 -45.36 12.55
C MET A 767 -1.22 -43.92 12.36
N PHE A 768 -1.27 -43.13 13.43
CA PHE A 768 -1.54 -41.69 13.37
C PHE A 768 -0.43 -40.96 12.61
N ALA A 769 0.83 -41.08 13.04
CA ALA A 769 1.95 -40.42 12.38
C ALA A 769 2.10 -40.85 10.91
N MET A 770 1.84 -42.12 10.60
CA MET A 770 1.95 -42.63 9.25
C MET A 770 0.94 -41.98 8.28
N ARG A 771 -0.23 -41.57 8.76
CA ARG A 771 -1.19 -40.80 7.94
C ARG A 771 -0.61 -39.44 7.56
N HIS A 772 -0.04 -38.72 8.52
CA HIS A 772 0.62 -37.43 8.31
C HIS A 772 1.87 -37.56 7.41
N ILE A 773 2.71 -38.57 7.62
CA ILE A 773 3.86 -38.88 6.75
C ILE A 773 3.40 -39.09 5.30
N ASN A 774 2.36 -39.89 5.09
CA ASN A 774 1.86 -40.16 3.75
C ASN A 774 1.26 -38.91 3.10
N HIS A 775 0.63 -38.03 3.88
CA HIS A 775 0.11 -36.77 3.37
C HIS A 775 1.25 -35.81 2.98
N ALA A 776 2.23 -35.59 3.87
CA ALA A 776 3.39 -34.75 3.60
C ALA A 776 4.20 -35.21 2.37
N LYS A 777 4.33 -36.53 2.17
CA LYS A 777 5.02 -37.12 0.99
C LYS A 777 4.30 -36.89 -0.35
N LYS A 778 3.04 -36.44 -0.36
CA LYS A 778 2.35 -36.05 -1.60
C LYS A 778 2.95 -34.75 -2.17
N TYR A 779 3.32 -33.83 -1.28
CA TYR A 779 3.93 -32.54 -1.64
C TYR A 779 5.46 -32.64 -1.69
N TYR A 780 6.09 -33.06 -0.59
CA TYR A 780 7.53 -33.28 -0.53
C TYR A 780 7.88 -34.53 -1.32
N LYS A 781 8.37 -34.36 -2.55
CA LYS A 781 8.78 -35.46 -3.42
C LYS A 781 10.31 -35.57 -3.50
N ALA A 782 10.75 -36.78 -3.80
CA ALA A 782 12.17 -37.13 -3.93
C ALA A 782 12.90 -36.36 -5.05
N ASP A 783 12.20 -36.08 -6.15
CA ASP A 783 12.73 -35.46 -7.37
C ASP A 783 12.79 -33.93 -7.31
N SER A 784 11.87 -33.29 -6.58
CA SER A 784 11.84 -31.83 -6.42
C SER A 784 12.45 -31.33 -5.10
N LEU A 785 12.23 -32.04 -4.00
CA LEU A 785 12.51 -31.58 -2.62
C LEU A 785 13.25 -32.67 -1.81
N ALA A 786 14.35 -33.17 -2.36
CA ALA A 786 15.09 -34.33 -1.85
C ALA A 786 15.50 -34.22 -0.36
N SER A 787 15.93 -33.05 0.11
CA SER A 787 16.35 -32.85 1.51
C SER A 787 15.20 -33.02 2.49
N GLU A 788 14.04 -32.41 2.21
CA GLU A 788 12.87 -32.49 3.09
C GLU A 788 12.22 -33.87 3.01
N TYR A 789 12.18 -34.47 1.82
CA TYR A 789 11.78 -35.87 1.63
C TYR A 789 12.62 -36.82 2.48
N ALA A 790 13.95 -36.64 2.47
CA ALA A 790 14.86 -37.47 3.25
C ALA A 790 14.60 -37.37 4.75
N LYS A 791 14.37 -36.16 5.28
CA LYS A 791 13.99 -35.94 6.69
C LYS A 791 12.70 -36.69 7.04
N ILE A 792 11.68 -36.63 6.19
CA ILE A 792 10.41 -37.36 6.43
C ILE A 792 10.63 -38.87 6.47
N VAL A 793 11.49 -39.42 5.60
CA VAL A 793 11.83 -40.84 5.61
C VAL A 793 12.66 -41.22 6.85
N MET A 794 13.54 -40.33 7.32
CA MET A 794 14.27 -40.51 8.58
C MET A 794 13.33 -40.51 9.80
N ASP A 795 12.34 -39.62 9.83
CA ASP A 795 11.29 -39.60 10.85
C ASP A 795 10.47 -40.91 10.83
N MET A 796 10.10 -41.39 9.64
CA MET A 796 9.43 -42.67 9.46
C MET A 796 10.27 -43.86 9.97
N SER A 797 11.57 -43.85 9.70
CA SER A 797 12.52 -44.84 10.22
C SER A 797 12.56 -44.82 11.75
N SER A 798 12.64 -43.63 12.35
CA SER A 798 12.63 -43.46 13.80
C SER A 798 11.32 -43.93 14.44
N MET A 799 10.17 -43.68 13.81
CA MET A 799 8.88 -44.20 14.28
C MET A 799 8.86 -45.74 14.32
N LEU A 800 9.41 -46.41 13.30
CA LEU A 800 9.55 -47.88 13.29
C LEU A 800 10.50 -48.38 14.37
N LYS A 801 11.61 -47.68 14.60
CA LYS A 801 12.59 -47.97 15.66
C LYS A 801 11.95 -47.94 17.04
N TYR A 802 11.17 -46.89 17.34
CA TYR A 802 10.49 -46.78 18.63
C TYR A 802 9.31 -47.77 18.75
N LEU A 803 8.53 -47.98 17.68
CA LEU A 803 7.47 -48.99 17.70
C LEU A 803 8.01 -50.40 17.99
N ALA A 804 9.17 -50.74 17.43
CA ALA A 804 9.82 -52.03 17.65
C ALA A 804 10.19 -52.29 19.12
N PHE A 805 10.38 -51.24 19.94
CA PHE A 805 10.63 -51.39 21.37
C PHE A 805 9.43 -52.01 22.11
N PHE A 806 8.21 -51.61 21.74
CA PHE A 806 6.98 -52.08 22.37
C PHE A 806 6.49 -53.44 21.84
N GLU A 807 7.17 -54.02 20.85
CA GLU A 807 6.80 -55.31 20.27
C GLU A 807 7.49 -56.45 21.03
N GLU A 808 6.69 -57.20 21.79
CA GLU A 808 7.17 -58.34 22.61
C GLU A 808 7.65 -59.50 21.74
N ASN A 809 7.01 -59.74 20.59
CA ASN A 809 7.38 -60.84 19.73
C ASN A 809 8.68 -60.51 18.96
N GLU A 810 9.74 -61.25 19.24
CA GLU A 810 11.05 -61.03 18.63
C GLU A 810 11.07 -61.12 17.09
N ASP A 811 10.23 -61.96 16.47
CA ASP A 811 10.14 -62.03 15.01
C ASP A 811 9.45 -60.79 14.44
N ASP A 812 8.39 -60.31 15.07
CA ASP A 812 7.70 -59.10 14.63
C ASP A 812 8.55 -57.85 14.86
N ARG A 813 9.26 -57.77 16.00
CA ARG A 813 10.29 -56.75 16.24
C ARG A 813 11.36 -56.75 15.16
N CYS A 814 11.86 -57.93 14.78
CA CYS A 814 12.84 -58.05 13.69
C CYS A 814 12.25 -57.65 12.32
N LYS A 815 10.97 -57.92 12.05
CA LYS A 815 10.28 -57.46 10.83
C LYS A 815 10.13 -55.94 10.81
N LEU A 816 9.88 -55.29 11.94
CA LEU A 816 9.80 -53.83 12.04
C LEU A 816 11.16 -53.18 11.73
N HIS A 817 12.25 -53.67 12.31
CA HIS A 817 13.60 -53.22 11.94
C HIS A 817 13.97 -53.55 10.50
N LYS A 818 13.46 -54.66 9.93
CA LYS A 818 13.66 -54.95 8.51
C LYS A 818 12.99 -53.90 7.63
N LYS A 819 11.73 -53.52 7.91
CA LYS A 819 11.03 -52.43 7.21
C LYS A 819 11.77 -51.10 7.37
N GLN A 820 12.27 -50.82 8.57
CA GLN A 820 13.10 -49.64 8.83
C GLN A 820 14.33 -49.61 7.91
N ALA A 821 15.06 -50.72 7.84
CA ALA A 821 16.23 -50.85 6.97
C ALA A 821 15.88 -50.74 5.48
N ASP A 822 14.75 -51.27 5.04
CA ASP A 822 14.28 -51.14 3.65
C ASP A 822 14.09 -49.67 3.26
N HIS A 823 13.40 -48.88 4.09
CA HIS A 823 13.20 -47.45 3.83
C HIS A 823 14.50 -46.64 3.79
N LEU A 824 15.45 -46.96 4.68
CA LEU A 824 16.76 -46.31 4.70
C LEU A 824 17.64 -46.73 3.51
N GLU A 825 17.58 -48.00 3.09
CA GLU A 825 18.27 -48.48 1.87
C GLU A 825 17.72 -47.77 0.63
N ASP A 826 16.40 -47.66 0.49
CA ASP A 826 15.77 -46.96 -0.61
C ASP A 826 16.20 -45.49 -0.65
N LEU A 827 16.23 -44.82 0.50
CA LEU A 827 16.63 -43.41 0.61
C LEU A 827 18.09 -43.20 0.17
N VAL A 828 19.03 -44.01 0.66
CA VAL A 828 20.45 -43.80 0.34
C VAL A 828 20.81 -44.20 -1.09
N ASN A 829 20.01 -45.05 -1.72
CA ASN A 829 20.15 -45.37 -3.15
C ASN A 829 19.58 -44.27 -4.04
N LEU A 830 18.62 -43.50 -3.53
CA LEU A 830 18.01 -42.35 -4.22
C LEU A 830 18.92 -41.11 -4.16
N LEU A 831 19.58 -40.86 -3.03
CA LEU A 831 20.40 -39.66 -2.82
C LEU A 831 21.76 -39.75 -3.53
N ASN A 832 22.20 -38.63 -4.14
CA ASN A 832 23.57 -38.49 -4.63
C ASN A 832 24.51 -38.11 -3.47
N PRO A 833 25.48 -38.96 -3.09
CA PRO A 833 26.37 -38.70 -1.94
C PRO A 833 27.25 -37.46 -2.10
N THR A 834 27.41 -36.92 -3.31
CA THR A 834 28.19 -35.71 -3.56
C THR A 834 27.48 -34.46 -3.03
N TYR A 835 26.15 -34.40 -3.19
CA TYR A 835 25.34 -33.23 -2.82
C TYR A 835 24.68 -33.39 -1.44
N TYR A 836 24.42 -34.63 -1.00
CA TYR A 836 23.66 -34.93 0.22
C TYR A 836 24.48 -35.71 1.26
N LEU A 837 25.81 -35.49 1.30
CA LEU A 837 26.74 -36.30 2.10
C LEU A 837 26.36 -36.40 3.58
N VAL A 838 25.89 -35.31 4.19
CA VAL A 838 25.47 -35.28 5.61
C VAL A 838 24.34 -36.27 5.87
N ILE A 839 23.29 -36.23 5.04
CA ILE A 839 22.14 -37.14 5.14
C ILE A 839 22.60 -38.58 4.86
N CYS A 840 23.44 -38.79 3.84
CA CYS A 840 23.97 -40.13 3.55
C CYS A 840 24.75 -40.72 4.74
N ARG A 841 25.54 -39.88 5.45
CA ARG A 841 26.26 -40.29 6.67
C ARG A 841 25.29 -40.73 7.77
N GLU A 842 24.26 -39.92 8.06
CA GLU A 842 23.23 -40.28 9.05
C GLU A 842 22.53 -41.59 8.69
N VAL A 843 22.14 -41.76 7.42
CA VAL A 843 21.45 -42.96 6.94
C VAL A 843 22.36 -44.20 7.02
N TRP A 844 23.64 -44.10 6.62
CA TRP A 844 24.58 -45.22 6.75
C TRP A 844 24.80 -45.61 8.21
N TYR A 845 24.91 -44.64 9.10
CA TYR A 845 25.07 -44.91 10.53
C TYR A 845 23.83 -45.62 11.11
N GLU A 846 22.63 -45.09 10.86
CA GLU A 846 21.37 -45.71 11.33
C GLU A 846 21.11 -47.08 10.68
N LEU A 847 21.47 -47.30 9.41
CA LEU A 847 21.44 -48.63 8.79
C LEU A 847 22.36 -49.61 9.51
N GLY A 848 23.58 -49.18 9.85
CA GLY A 848 24.55 -49.98 10.61
C GLY A 848 23.98 -50.42 11.96
N ILE A 849 23.40 -49.48 12.71
CA ILE A 849 22.74 -49.74 14.00
C ILE A 849 21.55 -50.70 13.81
N THR A 850 20.68 -50.45 12.84
CA THR A 850 19.49 -51.27 12.58
C THR A 850 19.86 -52.71 12.25
N TYR A 851 20.86 -52.92 11.39
CA TYR A 851 21.35 -54.26 11.07
C TYR A 851 22.00 -54.97 12.25
N MET A 852 22.70 -54.24 13.12
CA MET A 852 23.26 -54.80 14.34
C MET A 852 22.15 -55.22 15.33
N THR A 853 21.10 -54.43 15.49
CA THR A 853 19.94 -54.78 16.33
C THR A 853 19.23 -56.03 15.81
N MET A 854 19.01 -56.12 14.48
CA MET A 854 18.45 -57.33 13.87
C MET A 854 19.35 -58.55 14.05
N LEU A 855 20.67 -58.36 13.95
CA LEU A 855 21.66 -59.41 14.18
C LEU A 855 21.56 -59.94 15.62
N ASP A 856 21.46 -59.07 16.61
CA ASP A 856 21.36 -59.45 18.02
C ASP A 856 20.12 -60.30 18.28
N ILE A 857 18.95 -59.89 17.77
CA ILE A 857 17.72 -60.68 17.85
C ILE A 857 17.89 -62.07 17.21
N LYS A 858 18.56 -62.16 16.05
CA LYS A 858 18.79 -63.44 15.38
C LYS A 858 19.83 -64.30 16.09
N LEU A 859 20.86 -63.72 16.70
CA LEU A 859 21.86 -64.44 17.47
C LEU A 859 21.27 -65.03 18.75
N ASP A 860 20.39 -64.30 19.45
CA ASP A 860 19.76 -64.82 20.66
C ASP A 860 18.84 -66.01 20.36
N LYS A 861 18.09 -65.97 19.26
CA LYS A 861 17.37 -67.16 18.75
C LYS A 861 18.29 -68.32 18.37
N LEU A 862 19.46 -68.00 17.82
CA LEU A 862 20.44 -69.01 17.43
C LEU A 862 21.04 -69.71 18.66
N LYS A 863 21.29 -68.98 19.75
CA LYS A 863 21.70 -69.56 21.04
C LYS A 863 20.64 -70.48 21.65
N ALA A 864 19.35 -70.17 21.44
CA ALA A 864 18.25 -71.02 21.88
C ALA A 864 18.04 -72.28 21.01
N THR A 865 18.82 -72.46 19.93
CA THR A 865 18.69 -73.57 18.99
C THR A 865 19.93 -74.48 19.03
N ASP A 866 19.78 -75.74 19.48
CA ASP A 866 20.90 -76.69 19.62
C ASP A 866 21.66 -76.99 18.32
N ARG A 867 20.98 -76.97 17.18
CA ARG A 867 21.57 -77.22 15.85
C ARG A 867 21.14 -76.15 14.85
N PRO A 868 21.88 -75.04 14.75
CA PRO A 868 21.55 -73.97 13.82
C PRO A 868 21.65 -74.45 12.37
N SER A 869 20.62 -74.15 11.57
CA SER A 869 20.62 -74.52 10.15
C SER A 869 21.61 -73.66 9.34
N PRO A 870 22.14 -74.17 8.21
CA PRO A 870 22.98 -73.38 7.31
C PRO A 870 22.29 -72.08 6.86
N HIS A 871 20.96 -72.11 6.69
CA HIS A 871 20.15 -70.93 6.36
C HIS A 871 20.16 -69.88 7.47
N ALA A 872 20.05 -70.30 8.74
CA ALA A 872 20.10 -69.39 9.88
C ALA A 872 21.49 -68.73 10.02
N LEU A 873 22.55 -69.51 9.84
CA LEU A 873 23.93 -69.01 9.83
C LEU A 873 24.18 -68.03 8.68
N ASN A 874 23.66 -68.32 7.48
CA ASN A 874 23.78 -67.42 6.34
C ASN A 874 23.08 -66.08 6.57
N LYS A 875 21.89 -66.09 7.20
CA LYS A 875 21.18 -64.86 7.59
C LYS A 875 21.99 -64.00 8.57
N VAL A 876 22.57 -64.62 9.60
CA VAL A 876 23.43 -63.94 10.58
C VAL A 876 24.61 -63.26 9.87
N ASN A 877 25.34 -63.99 9.02
CA ASN A 877 26.47 -63.43 8.28
C ASN A 877 26.06 -62.33 7.30
N THR A 878 24.91 -62.48 6.64
CA THR A 878 24.38 -61.44 5.74
C THR A 878 24.11 -60.14 6.50
N LEU A 879 23.54 -60.21 7.71
CA LEU A 879 23.33 -59.03 8.55
C LEU A 879 24.65 -58.41 9.00
N CYS A 880 25.66 -59.22 9.36
CA CYS A 880 27.01 -58.72 9.64
C CYS A 880 27.59 -57.97 8.43
N ASP A 881 27.50 -58.56 7.22
CA ASP A 881 28.05 -57.97 6.01
C ASP A 881 27.36 -56.65 5.64
N LYS A 882 26.04 -56.57 5.82
CA LYS A 882 25.30 -55.32 5.63
C LYS A 882 25.67 -54.26 6.67
N GLY A 883 25.80 -54.63 7.94
CA GLY A 883 26.23 -53.71 9.00
C GLY A 883 27.65 -53.18 8.75
N ILE A 884 28.59 -54.07 8.41
CA ILE A 884 29.98 -53.73 8.10
C ILE A 884 30.04 -52.76 6.92
N ARG A 885 29.31 -53.05 5.84
CA ARG A 885 29.27 -52.19 4.65
C ARG A 885 28.84 -50.76 4.99
N ASN A 886 27.78 -50.60 5.77
CA ASN A 886 27.23 -49.28 6.08
C ASN A 886 28.12 -48.49 7.04
N PHE A 887 28.60 -49.08 8.14
CA PHE A 887 29.57 -48.40 9.01
C PHE A 887 30.87 -48.06 8.27
N SER A 888 31.29 -48.90 7.32
CA SER A 888 32.47 -48.62 6.50
C SER A 888 32.27 -47.39 5.62
N LYS A 889 31.16 -47.34 4.87
CA LYS A 889 30.80 -46.15 4.09
C LYS A 889 30.72 -44.89 4.94
N PHE A 890 30.16 -44.99 6.15
CA PHE A 890 30.08 -43.86 7.09
C PHE A 890 31.47 -43.32 7.43
N TYR A 891 32.38 -44.14 7.99
CA TYR A 891 33.69 -43.63 8.41
C TYR A 891 34.58 -43.23 7.22
N GLU A 892 34.49 -43.94 6.10
CA GLU A 892 35.29 -43.66 4.88
C GLU A 892 34.88 -42.34 4.22
N SER A 893 33.68 -41.84 4.51
CA SER A 893 33.20 -40.57 3.97
C SER A 893 33.89 -39.35 4.57
N PHE A 894 34.69 -39.50 5.63
CA PHE A 894 35.40 -38.39 6.28
C PHE A 894 36.84 -38.28 5.71
N PRO A 895 37.22 -37.12 5.13
CA PRO A 895 38.47 -36.99 4.39
C PRO A 895 39.74 -37.01 5.27
N LYS A 896 39.67 -36.58 6.54
CA LYS A 896 40.79 -36.59 7.48
C LYS A 896 40.33 -36.72 8.94
N ILE A 897 40.59 -37.88 9.55
CA ILE A 897 40.15 -38.22 10.92
C ILE A 897 40.81 -37.34 12.00
N ASP A 898 42.04 -36.84 11.76
CA ASP A 898 42.74 -36.02 12.76
C ASP A 898 42.20 -34.57 12.84
N GLU A 899 41.50 -34.09 11.80
CA GLU A 899 40.93 -32.73 11.70
C GLU A 899 39.41 -32.70 11.98
N THR A 900 38.77 -33.84 12.25
CA THR A 900 37.33 -33.93 12.52
C THR A 900 36.93 -33.28 13.84
N ALA A 901 35.78 -32.60 13.83
CA ALA A 901 35.15 -32.03 15.01
C ALA A 901 34.88 -33.12 16.06
N ASP A 902 34.87 -32.72 17.33
CA ASP A 902 34.80 -33.64 18.45
C ASP A 902 33.50 -34.48 18.47
N GLU A 903 32.36 -33.87 18.13
CA GLU A 903 31.06 -34.57 18.02
C GLU A 903 31.05 -35.62 16.88
N GLU A 904 31.55 -35.26 15.71
CA GLU A 904 31.65 -36.18 14.57
C GLU A 904 32.64 -37.33 14.86
N MET A 905 33.74 -37.02 15.55
CA MET A 905 34.74 -37.99 15.95
C MET A 905 34.16 -39.02 16.93
N GLN A 906 33.27 -38.60 17.85
CA GLN A 906 32.60 -39.52 18.76
C GLN A 906 31.78 -40.59 18.02
N LEU A 907 31.06 -40.21 16.96
CA LEU A 907 30.31 -41.15 16.12
C LEU A 907 31.22 -42.08 15.32
N ILE A 908 32.37 -41.59 14.83
CA ILE A 908 33.38 -42.41 14.15
C ILE A 908 33.96 -43.47 15.10
N LEU A 909 34.24 -43.11 16.35
CA LEU A 909 34.70 -44.06 17.36
C LEU A 909 33.65 -45.15 17.61
N TYR A 910 32.38 -44.79 17.80
CA TYR A 910 31.32 -45.80 17.90
C TYR A 910 31.23 -46.69 16.66
N ALA A 911 31.40 -46.14 15.44
CA ALA A 911 31.46 -46.95 14.22
C ALA A 911 32.61 -47.98 14.25
N TYR A 912 33.81 -47.61 14.72
CA TYR A 912 34.92 -48.57 14.91
C TYR A 912 34.60 -49.64 15.93
N PHE A 913 34.00 -49.27 17.07
CA PHE A 913 33.54 -50.23 18.07
C PHE A 913 32.54 -51.24 17.47
N HIS A 914 31.55 -50.75 16.72
CA HIS A 914 30.55 -51.59 16.07
C HIS A 914 31.15 -52.49 14.98
N LEU A 915 32.07 -51.96 14.16
CA LEU A 915 32.80 -52.77 13.18
C LEU A 915 33.57 -53.91 13.85
N GLY A 916 34.29 -53.62 14.94
CA GLY A 916 34.98 -54.63 15.74
C GLY A 916 34.04 -55.75 16.20
N ARG A 917 32.84 -55.39 16.70
CA ARG A 917 31.81 -56.34 17.14
C ARG A 917 31.22 -57.16 16.00
N LEU A 918 30.95 -56.55 14.85
CA LEU A 918 30.35 -57.22 13.69
C LEU A 918 31.29 -58.26 13.10
N TYR A 919 32.58 -57.93 12.93
CA TYR A 919 33.59 -58.88 12.48
C TYR A 919 33.79 -60.02 13.48
N TYR A 920 33.74 -59.75 14.79
CA TYR A 920 33.80 -60.79 15.82
C TYR A 920 32.62 -61.76 15.77
N LYS A 921 31.42 -61.26 15.43
CA LYS A 921 30.17 -62.04 15.39
C LYS A 921 29.97 -62.88 14.12
N LYS A 922 30.81 -62.74 13.08
CA LYS A 922 30.71 -63.59 11.86
C LYS A 922 31.01 -65.05 12.18
N ILE A 923 30.12 -65.95 11.75
CA ILE A 923 30.21 -67.39 12.00
C ILE A 923 30.60 -68.11 10.71
N THR A 924 31.78 -68.73 10.68
CA THR A 924 32.25 -69.49 9.52
C THR A 924 32.97 -70.77 9.95
N PRO A 925 32.72 -71.91 9.29
CA PRO A 925 33.50 -73.14 9.52
C PRO A 925 34.90 -73.08 8.90
N ASP A 926 35.14 -72.19 7.93
CA ASP A 926 36.45 -72.00 7.31
C ASP A 926 37.38 -71.25 8.27
N ARG A 927 38.44 -71.94 8.71
CA ARG A 927 39.44 -71.40 9.65
C ARG A 927 40.21 -70.21 9.11
N ARG A 928 40.48 -70.14 7.80
CA ARG A 928 41.17 -68.98 7.19
C ARG A 928 40.27 -67.76 7.25
N MET A 929 39.00 -67.91 6.86
CA MET A 929 38.01 -66.85 6.99
C MET A 929 37.77 -66.44 8.45
N GLN A 930 37.79 -67.41 9.38
CA GLN A 930 37.68 -67.14 10.82
C GLN A 930 38.86 -66.28 11.30
N TYR A 931 40.08 -66.59 10.86
CA TYR A 931 41.27 -65.79 11.17
C TYR A 931 41.12 -64.36 10.64
N THR A 932 40.78 -64.19 9.36
CA THR A 932 40.60 -62.86 8.74
C THR A 932 39.52 -62.03 9.45
N ASN A 933 38.42 -62.64 9.86
CA ASN A 933 37.37 -61.92 10.60
C ASN A 933 37.86 -61.45 11.98
N LEU A 934 38.57 -62.31 12.73
CA LEU A 934 39.09 -61.94 14.05
C LEU A 934 40.23 -60.90 13.97
N ASP A 935 41.04 -60.96 12.91
CA ASP A 935 42.09 -59.97 12.66
C ASP A 935 41.50 -58.59 12.35
N ASN A 936 40.45 -58.53 11.52
CA ASN A 936 39.70 -57.29 11.30
C ASN A 936 39.04 -56.78 12.58
N SER A 937 38.48 -57.68 13.42
CA SER A 937 37.93 -57.30 14.72
C SER A 937 38.98 -56.63 15.61
N LEU A 938 40.18 -57.21 15.70
CA LEU A 938 41.32 -56.65 16.43
C LEU A 938 41.74 -55.29 15.85
N LYS A 939 41.81 -55.16 14.52
CA LYS A 939 42.12 -53.89 13.84
C LYS A 939 41.19 -52.77 14.29
N TYR A 940 39.88 -52.96 14.22
CA TYR A 940 38.93 -51.90 14.56
C TYR A 940 38.87 -51.58 16.05
N TYR A 941 39.03 -52.56 16.94
CA TYR A 941 39.17 -52.27 18.37
C TYR A 941 40.44 -51.47 18.70
N ASN A 942 41.55 -51.74 18.00
CA ASN A 942 42.77 -50.92 18.13
C ASN A 942 42.54 -49.47 17.64
N LEU A 943 41.84 -49.28 16.52
CA LEU A 943 41.49 -47.94 16.02
C LEU A 943 40.62 -47.17 17.01
N PHE A 944 39.63 -47.84 17.62
CA PHE A 944 38.80 -47.26 18.67
C PHE A 944 39.64 -46.82 19.88
N ILE A 945 40.47 -47.70 20.44
CA ILE A 945 41.32 -47.37 21.60
C ILE A 945 42.31 -46.26 21.29
N SER A 946 42.98 -46.33 20.14
CA SER A 946 43.93 -45.29 19.73
C SER A 946 43.24 -43.93 19.56
N GLY A 947 42.00 -43.89 19.09
CA GLY A 947 41.26 -42.64 18.96
C GLY A 947 40.78 -42.10 20.31
N CYS A 948 40.32 -42.98 21.21
CA CYS A 948 39.95 -42.62 22.58
C CYS A 948 41.15 -42.06 23.36
N ASP A 949 42.31 -42.73 23.32
CA ASP A 949 43.50 -42.33 24.07
C ASP A 949 44.08 -40.98 23.58
N LYS A 950 43.80 -40.58 22.33
CA LYS A 950 44.21 -39.28 21.77
C LYS A 950 43.35 -38.11 22.23
N ARG A 951 42.13 -38.33 22.73
CA ARG A 951 41.13 -37.28 23.01
C ARG A 951 40.32 -37.59 24.28
N ASP A 952 40.95 -37.47 25.44
CA ASP A 952 40.37 -37.80 26.77
C ASP A 952 39.07 -37.04 27.11
N ALA A 953 38.84 -35.86 26.53
CA ALA A 953 37.61 -35.10 26.75
C ALA A 953 36.37 -35.82 26.20
N LEU A 954 36.51 -36.57 25.09
CA LEU A 954 35.42 -37.26 24.39
C LEU A 954 35.01 -38.59 25.03
N THR A 955 35.87 -39.16 25.87
CA THR A 955 35.75 -40.55 26.35
C THR A 955 34.97 -40.68 27.66
N LYS A 956 34.54 -39.57 28.28
CA LYS A 956 33.86 -39.56 29.59
C LYS A 956 32.62 -40.46 29.65
N GLY A 957 31.88 -40.61 28.54
CA GLY A 957 30.68 -41.45 28.43
C GLY A 957 30.89 -42.89 27.94
N MET A 958 32.11 -43.26 27.50
CA MET A 958 32.40 -44.54 26.80
C MET A 958 33.12 -45.58 27.67
N LYS A 959 33.03 -45.47 29.00
CA LYS A 959 33.88 -46.28 29.91
C LYS A 959 33.68 -47.78 29.74
N GLY A 960 32.44 -48.22 29.48
CA GLY A 960 32.10 -49.63 29.25
C GLY A 960 32.73 -50.15 27.96
N GLU A 961 32.55 -49.41 26.86
CA GLU A 961 33.07 -49.76 25.53
C GLU A 961 34.60 -49.79 25.53
N ILE A 962 35.25 -48.81 26.17
CA ILE A 962 36.72 -48.75 26.33
C ILE A 962 37.22 -49.96 27.13
N GLY A 963 36.56 -50.30 28.25
CA GLY A 963 36.89 -51.48 29.04
C GLY A 963 36.83 -52.76 28.20
N CYS A 964 35.70 -52.98 27.51
CA CYS A 964 35.52 -54.14 26.64
C CYS A 964 36.55 -54.19 25.51
N CYS A 965 36.82 -53.07 24.83
CA CYS A 965 37.78 -53.05 23.73
C CYS A 965 39.21 -53.34 24.19
N ARG A 966 39.64 -52.78 25.35
CA ARG A 966 40.96 -53.07 25.93
C ARG A 966 41.12 -54.54 26.28
N GLU A 967 40.06 -55.18 26.80
CA GLU A 967 40.07 -56.61 27.06
C GLU A 967 40.15 -57.43 25.76
N MET A 968 39.34 -57.10 24.75
CA MET A 968 39.35 -57.78 23.45
C MET A 968 40.70 -57.65 22.74
N VAL A 969 41.35 -56.49 22.78
CA VAL A 969 42.70 -56.28 22.21
C VAL A 969 43.75 -57.15 22.90
N ARG A 970 43.58 -57.49 24.19
CA ARG A 970 44.47 -58.42 24.90
C ARG A 970 44.20 -59.89 24.55
N LEU A 971 42.93 -60.27 24.37
CA LEU A 971 42.52 -61.68 24.19
C LEU A 971 42.58 -62.15 22.74
N LEU A 972 42.19 -61.32 21.77
CA LEU A 972 42.12 -61.69 20.35
C LEU A 972 43.46 -62.17 19.76
N PRO A 973 44.63 -61.56 20.07
CA PRO A 973 45.91 -62.04 19.57
C PRO A 973 46.21 -63.50 19.96
N MET A 974 45.85 -63.90 21.20
CA MET A 974 46.01 -65.29 21.66
C MET A 974 45.13 -66.24 20.85
N LYS A 975 43.88 -65.86 20.60
CA LYS A 975 42.92 -66.66 19.80
C LYS A 975 43.35 -66.77 18.34
N LEU A 976 43.89 -65.70 17.77
CA LEU A 976 44.46 -65.67 16.41
C LEU A 976 45.67 -66.61 16.29
N ALA A 977 46.57 -66.61 17.27
CA ALA A 977 47.71 -67.54 17.29
C ALA A 977 47.28 -69.02 17.33
N GLN A 978 46.24 -69.34 18.11
CA GLN A 978 45.67 -70.69 18.17
C GLN A 978 45.06 -71.13 16.83
N ILE A 979 44.28 -70.25 16.18
CA ILE A 979 43.68 -70.56 14.88
C ILE A 979 44.76 -70.69 13.79
N ASN A 980 45.79 -69.83 13.82
CA ASN A 980 46.91 -69.91 12.88
C ASN A 980 47.68 -71.23 13.04
N ALA A 981 47.91 -71.68 14.28
CA ALA A 981 48.50 -73.00 14.54
C ALA A 981 47.63 -74.12 13.97
N GLN A 982 46.29 -74.03 14.13
CA GLN A 982 45.35 -75.00 13.56
C GLN A 982 45.39 -75.01 12.03
N ILE A 983 45.40 -73.84 11.37
CA ILE A 983 45.49 -73.71 9.91
C ILE A 983 46.79 -74.35 9.38
N ASN A 984 47.92 -74.13 10.06
CA ASN A 984 49.21 -74.67 9.65
C ASN A 984 49.39 -76.17 9.99
N SER A 985 48.50 -76.74 10.80
CA SER A 985 48.48 -78.16 11.20
C SER A 985 47.45 -79.03 10.45
N SER A 986 46.65 -78.42 9.58
CA SER A 986 45.63 -79.04 8.73
C SER A 986 45.97 -78.81 7.27
#